data_AF-A0A0G4ICC5-F1
#
_entry.id   AF-A0A0G4ICC5-F1
#
_cell.length_a   1.000
_cell.length_b   1.000
_cell.length_c   1.000
_cell.angle_alpha   90.00
_cell.angle_beta   90.00
_cell.angle_gamma   90.00
#
_symmetry.space_group_name_H-M   'P 1'
#
loop_
_entity.id
_entity.type
_entity.pdbx_description
1 polymer ?
#
loop_
_entity_poly.entity_id
_entity_poly.type
_entity_poly.pdbx_seq_one_letter_code
_entity_poly.pdbx_strand_id
1 'polypeptide(L)'
;MRDFVLGILLFLSFFHCGESAAYLANQHVQGGACVDCPIGYVNDPGDDSGGSDTTCDGFQIPPADIGAGGTWTKDGCVTYGGHYTLYKDHFTGSCPRRFRAMTNDDWFLNAGVGGGFDADEWPPSGAFDGVGAQTNSQSGFHGSNICGPSTDCNSELILEVPCLMQLNEFSVQGRADLPNLGVTAMEVSGSADGGTTWTALGSFSGQTGWTVNQIRQFSADSTLGWFSRFKFKTVHIQNDGGSVTIADIKLFGNVIGSTTQIPPADIGTANTWTKDTAVTYRDQKTIYTDYAGAVCPGRYRAMASRAWSNDGGDSTFRASEWPVNGAFDRQVGASNAVTGLQFVSVPQSRTSGSANADAEVILQTPCAIGLAAIGFQSRAEAGDASTESPSKVSVYGSTDRSTWVALGGFTGQTGWQGSQTRVFKADPTQGPFNFFKFDLQRTSTTADGHFAVGKIEMHAFNWTADPCSEGTHNCNGSATCQYNFSGFSCVCRPGFVGDGISSCTPMLQIPPADVGYGHTWMKDDTVTMNSLYSTYKDHYGKTCPGRYRAMSNHQWYQMTNSSEIFKNCEFPPSGAFDRRERECSLGGGFTTAALVSGQYVAVTTDADVELVIQTPCRMSLDAFGVVAMGGASGCCRSPERMEIYGSTDNSAWTVLGEFDNQFDWGEAEGRQFYTNGSGQVFDWFKFVIKRVTSEGNADHADFTELQLFTTNLIDLCNDGTSNCHGNATCMNSAGSFTCTCKGGFFGDGISSCAPMMQIPPSDIGQSFS
;
A
#
# COMPACT_ATOMS: atom_id res chain seq x y z
N MET A 1 -65.69 7.98 -16.61
CA MET A 1 -64.47 7.16 -16.42
C MET A 1 -63.73 7.55 -15.15
N ARG A 2 -64.47 7.62 -14.02
CA ARG A 2 -63.93 8.00 -12.70
C ARG A 2 -64.24 6.93 -11.64
N ASP A 3 -64.74 5.77 -12.09
CA ASP A 3 -65.14 4.62 -11.26
C ASP A 3 -64.50 3.30 -11.75
N PHE A 4 -63.37 3.38 -12.47
CA PHE A 4 -62.62 2.19 -12.93
C PHE A 4 -61.16 2.18 -12.47
N VAL A 5 -60.74 3.16 -11.67
CA VAL A 5 -59.36 3.29 -11.17
C VAL A 5 -59.27 3.06 -9.65
N LEU A 6 -60.40 2.85 -8.96
CA LEU A 6 -60.44 2.55 -7.52
C LEU A 6 -60.38 1.05 -7.18
N GLY A 7 -60.23 0.16 -8.17
CA GLY A 7 -60.32 -1.30 -8.00
C GLY A 7 -59.00 -2.09 -8.09
N ILE A 8 -57.85 -1.44 -8.32
CA ILE A 8 -56.53 -2.09 -8.38
C ILE A 8 -55.53 -1.30 -7.52
N LEU A 9 -55.90 -1.04 -6.26
CA LEU A 9 -55.03 -0.44 -5.24
C LEU A 9 -55.25 -1.14 -3.89
N LEU A 10 -55.38 -2.46 -3.91
CA LEU A 10 -55.32 -3.29 -2.72
C LEU A 10 -54.46 -4.53 -3.02
N PHE A 11 -53.38 -4.63 -2.23
CA PHE A 11 -52.44 -5.74 -2.09
C PHE A 11 -51.35 -5.90 -3.16
N LEU A 12 -50.36 -5.01 -3.12
CA LEU A 12 -48.93 -5.38 -3.08
C LEU A 12 -48.23 -4.35 -2.20
N SER A 13 -48.70 -4.21 -0.96
CA SER A 13 -47.84 -3.72 0.11
C SER A 13 -46.85 -4.85 0.37
N PHE A 14 -45.63 -4.71 -0.14
CA PHE A 14 -44.50 -5.54 0.27
C PHE A 14 -44.40 -5.43 1.78
N PHE A 15 -44.81 -6.49 2.49
CA PHE A 15 -44.62 -6.56 3.93
C PHE A 15 -43.16 -6.99 4.12
N HIS A 16 -42.31 -6.01 4.40
CA HIS A 16 -40.96 -6.29 4.88
C HIS A 16 -41.07 -6.74 6.34
N CYS A 17 -40.42 -7.85 6.67
CA CYS A 17 -40.30 -8.29 8.06
C CYS A 17 -39.54 -7.21 8.85
N GLY A 18 -40.15 -6.69 9.93
CA GLY A 18 -39.50 -5.75 10.86
C GLY A 18 -39.80 -4.24 10.74
N GLU A 19 -40.71 -3.76 9.87
CA GLU A 19 -40.95 -2.32 9.64
C GLU A 19 -41.86 -1.58 10.66
N SER A 20 -42.08 -2.09 11.88
CA SER A 20 -42.89 -1.37 12.90
C SER A 20 -42.02 -0.72 13.98
N ALA A 21 -42.17 0.60 14.17
CA ALA A 21 -41.36 1.45 15.05
C ALA A 21 -41.51 1.21 16.57
N ALA A 22 -41.89 0.01 17.01
CA ALA A 22 -42.08 -0.32 18.42
C ALA A 22 -41.42 -1.62 18.87
N TYR A 23 -40.92 -2.47 17.97
CA TYR A 23 -40.17 -3.69 18.30
C TYR A 23 -39.21 -4.01 17.16
N LEU A 24 -37.93 -4.24 17.47
CA LEU A 24 -36.98 -4.89 16.56
C LEU A 24 -37.47 -6.34 16.37
N ALA A 25 -38.31 -6.58 15.37
CA ALA A 25 -38.96 -7.89 15.19
C ALA A 25 -37.96 -8.88 14.56
N ASN A 26 -37.65 -9.90 15.34
CA ASN A 26 -36.74 -10.98 14.98
C ASN A 26 -37.47 -12.03 14.12
N GLN A 27 -37.67 -11.76 12.82
CA GLN A 27 -38.52 -12.57 11.93
C GLN A 27 -37.81 -12.92 10.61
N HIS A 28 -37.98 -14.15 10.11
CA HIS A 28 -37.52 -14.62 8.80
C HIS A 28 -38.70 -15.00 7.90
N VAL A 29 -38.48 -15.15 6.60
CA VAL A 29 -39.49 -15.56 5.64
C VAL A 29 -39.56 -17.07 5.60
N GLN A 30 -40.72 -17.63 5.92
CA GLN A 30 -41.00 -19.05 5.79
C GLN A 30 -42.36 -19.27 5.13
N GLY A 31 -42.37 -19.89 3.96
CA GLY A 31 -43.60 -20.12 3.18
C GLY A 31 -44.30 -18.84 2.74
N GLY A 32 -43.55 -17.76 2.50
CA GLY A 32 -44.09 -16.45 2.10
C GLY A 32 -44.74 -15.64 3.24
N ALA A 33 -44.40 -15.95 4.50
CA ALA A 33 -44.85 -15.21 5.68
C ALA A 33 -43.66 -14.89 6.60
N CYS A 34 -43.72 -13.75 7.30
CA CYS A 34 -42.76 -13.42 8.36
C CYS A 34 -43.06 -14.26 9.61
N VAL A 35 -42.09 -15.05 10.05
CA VAL A 35 -42.18 -15.94 11.21
C VAL A 35 -41.07 -15.58 12.19
N ASP A 36 -41.41 -15.48 13.49
CA ASP A 36 -40.43 -15.22 14.54
C ASP A 36 -39.31 -16.28 14.52
N CYS A 37 -38.07 -15.82 14.68
CA CYS A 37 -36.94 -16.71 14.75
C CYS A 37 -37.01 -17.60 16.00
N PRO A 38 -36.62 -18.88 15.89
CA PRO A 38 -36.52 -19.76 17.04
C PRO A 38 -35.60 -19.17 18.12
N ILE A 39 -35.87 -19.50 19.38
CA ILE A 39 -35.02 -19.12 20.51
C ILE A 39 -33.56 -19.48 20.18
N GLY A 40 -32.68 -18.48 20.18
CA GLY A 40 -31.25 -18.64 19.87
C GLY A 40 -30.82 -18.16 18.48
N TYR A 41 -31.74 -17.70 17.64
CA TYR A 41 -31.46 -17.12 16.33
C TYR A 41 -32.03 -15.71 16.23
N VAL A 42 -31.33 -14.81 15.53
CA VAL A 42 -31.83 -13.48 15.17
C VAL A 42 -31.92 -13.33 13.64
N ASN A 43 -32.69 -12.40 13.10
CA ASN A 43 -32.67 -12.04 11.68
C ASN A 43 -32.64 -10.52 11.50
N ASP A 44 -31.92 -10.04 10.49
CA ASP A 44 -31.85 -8.60 10.20
C ASP A 44 -33.22 -8.09 9.65
N PRO A 45 -33.63 -6.85 9.93
CA PRO A 45 -34.85 -6.28 9.37
C PRO A 45 -34.71 -6.08 7.85
N GLY A 46 -35.80 -6.29 7.09
CA GLY A 46 -35.84 -5.97 5.65
C GLY A 46 -36.11 -7.14 4.71
N ASP A 47 -36.30 -8.35 5.23
CA ASP A 47 -36.71 -9.49 4.41
C ASP A 47 -38.09 -9.29 3.80
N ASP A 48 -38.21 -9.56 2.51
CA ASP A 48 -39.46 -9.46 1.76
C ASP A 48 -40.25 -10.77 1.87
N SER A 49 -41.43 -10.71 2.50
CA SER A 49 -42.36 -11.85 2.55
C SER A 49 -42.83 -12.35 1.17
N GLY A 50 -42.65 -11.56 0.11
CA GLY A 50 -42.84 -11.97 -1.29
C GLY A 50 -41.64 -12.69 -1.93
N GLY A 51 -40.50 -12.75 -1.24
CA GLY A 51 -39.26 -13.38 -1.67
C GLY A 51 -39.19 -14.89 -1.38
N SER A 52 -38.01 -15.49 -1.61
CA SER A 52 -37.72 -16.86 -1.18
C SER A 52 -37.61 -16.95 0.34
N ASP A 53 -37.86 -18.14 0.90
CA ASP A 53 -37.62 -18.40 2.32
C ASP A 53 -36.20 -17.98 2.73
N THR A 54 -36.09 -17.27 3.85
CA THR A 54 -34.83 -16.80 4.43
C THR A 54 -34.48 -17.60 5.69
N THR A 55 -33.29 -17.43 6.23
CA THR A 55 -32.85 -18.11 7.45
C THR A 55 -32.67 -17.10 8.57
N CYS A 56 -32.87 -17.53 9.81
CA CYS A 56 -32.48 -16.71 10.95
C CYS A 56 -30.96 -16.74 11.10
N ASP A 57 -30.31 -15.62 10.84
CA ASP A 57 -28.87 -15.45 10.70
C ASP A 57 -28.11 -15.14 12.01
N GLY A 58 -28.78 -15.19 13.17
CA GLY A 58 -28.19 -14.81 14.46
C GLY A 58 -27.11 -15.76 14.97
N PHE A 59 -25.99 -15.18 15.36
CA PHE A 59 -24.83 -15.89 15.87
C PHE A 59 -24.85 -15.94 17.40
N GLN A 60 -24.91 -17.15 17.97
CA GLN A 60 -24.77 -17.39 19.40
C GLN A 60 -23.28 -17.39 19.80
N ILE A 61 -22.94 -16.59 20.82
CA ILE A 61 -21.63 -16.60 21.48
C ILE A 61 -21.78 -16.90 22.97
N PRO A 62 -20.94 -17.78 23.56
CA PRO A 62 -20.02 -18.68 22.87
C PRO A 62 -20.73 -19.71 21.97
N PRO A 63 -20.02 -20.33 21.00
CA PRO A 63 -20.57 -21.41 20.20
C PRO A 63 -21.10 -22.55 21.09
N ALA A 64 -22.20 -23.19 20.69
CA ALA A 64 -22.81 -24.27 21.48
C ALA A 64 -21.88 -25.49 21.70
N ASP A 65 -20.85 -25.64 20.87
CA ASP A 65 -19.83 -26.68 20.94
C ASP A 65 -18.51 -26.22 21.57
N ILE A 66 -18.48 -25.06 22.26
CA ILE A 66 -17.28 -24.53 22.93
C ILE A 66 -16.68 -25.50 23.96
N GLY A 67 -17.52 -26.40 24.48
CA GLY A 67 -17.18 -27.43 25.45
C GLY A 67 -17.35 -26.98 26.90
N ALA A 68 -17.61 -27.96 27.77
CA ALA A 68 -17.90 -27.75 29.20
C ALA A 68 -16.82 -26.93 29.93
N GLY A 69 -17.21 -26.18 30.96
CA GLY A 69 -16.35 -25.20 31.65
C GLY A 69 -15.06 -25.79 32.21
N GLY A 70 -15.09 -27.03 32.70
CA GLY A 70 -13.92 -27.77 33.19
C GLY A 70 -12.93 -28.23 32.10
N THR A 71 -13.24 -28.02 30.82
CA THR A 71 -12.36 -28.32 29.68
C THR A 71 -11.56 -27.10 29.20
N TRP A 72 -11.78 -25.94 29.83
CA TRP A 72 -11.05 -24.70 29.55
C TRP A 72 -9.68 -24.75 30.24
N THR A 73 -8.71 -24.03 29.70
CA THR A 73 -7.34 -23.99 30.24
C THR A 73 -7.18 -22.83 31.21
N LYS A 74 -6.68 -23.11 32.42
CA LYS A 74 -6.32 -22.09 33.42
C LYS A 74 -5.07 -21.31 32.96
N ASP A 75 -5.09 -19.99 33.06
CA ASP A 75 -4.00 -19.09 32.63
C ASP A 75 -3.67 -18.07 33.72
N GLY A 76 -2.55 -18.31 34.41
CA GLY A 76 -2.03 -17.42 35.46
C GLY A 76 -1.24 -16.22 34.94
N CYS A 77 -0.93 -16.15 33.65
CA CYS A 77 -0.19 -15.03 33.07
C CYS A 77 -1.09 -13.82 32.80
N VAL A 78 -2.39 -14.05 32.63
CA VAL A 78 -3.40 -13.00 32.45
C VAL A 78 -4.34 -13.04 33.63
N THR A 79 -4.45 -11.92 34.35
CA THR A 79 -5.28 -11.80 35.54
C THR A 79 -6.35 -10.71 35.39
N TYR A 80 -7.45 -10.86 36.11
CA TYR A 80 -8.50 -9.85 36.28
C TYR A 80 -8.98 -9.86 37.73
N GLY A 81 -9.12 -8.68 38.35
CA GLY A 81 -9.47 -8.58 39.76
C GLY A 81 -8.55 -9.33 40.74
N GLY A 82 -7.32 -9.64 40.33
CA GLY A 82 -6.38 -10.46 41.12
C GLY A 82 -6.50 -11.98 40.91
N HIS A 83 -7.46 -12.45 40.12
CA HIS A 83 -7.68 -13.87 39.81
C HIS A 83 -7.09 -14.24 38.44
N TYR A 84 -6.68 -15.51 38.28
CA TYR A 84 -6.28 -16.06 36.99
C TYR A 84 -7.48 -16.17 36.05
N THR A 85 -7.23 -16.18 34.75
CA THR A 85 -8.28 -16.28 33.73
C THR A 85 -8.35 -17.67 33.12
N LEU A 86 -9.42 -17.98 32.40
CA LEU A 86 -9.59 -19.26 31.73
C LEU A 86 -9.80 -19.04 30.24
N TYR A 87 -9.15 -19.84 29.38
CA TYR A 87 -9.32 -19.71 27.94
C TYR A 87 -9.64 -21.03 27.25
N LYS A 88 -10.25 -20.92 26.07
CA LYS A 88 -10.53 -22.03 25.17
C LYS A 88 -10.26 -21.61 23.74
N ASP A 89 -9.45 -22.40 23.03
CA ASP A 89 -9.25 -22.23 21.60
C ASP A 89 -10.33 -23.01 20.85
N HIS A 90 -11.04 -22.35 19.92
CA HIS A 90 -12.08 -22.94 19.08
C HIS A 90 -11.84 -22.51 17.63
N PHE A 91 -11.72 -23.45 16.69
CA PHE A 91 -11.20 -23.15 15.34
C PHE A 91 -12.26 -23.20 14.23
N THR A 92 -13.55 -23.32 14.59
CA THR A 92 -14.64 -23.45 13.63
C THR A 92 -15.72 -22.38 13.86
N GLY A 93 -16.67 -22.21 12.95
CA GLY A 93 -17.71 -21.17 13.06
C GLY A 93 -17.23 -19.75 12.80
N SER A 94 -18.09 -18.76 13.08
CA SER A 94 -17.92 -17.36 12.66
C SER A 94 -16.99 -16.52 13.55
N CYS A 95 -16.55 -17.05 14.69
CA CYS A 95 -15.64 -16.40 15.62
C CYS A 95 -14.53 -17.36 16.08
N PRO A 96 -13.67 -17.82 15.14
CA PRO A 96 -12.61 -18.78 15.46
C PRO A 96 -11.46 -18.09 16.21
N ARG A 97 -10.66 -18.88 16.93
CA ARG A 97 -9.56 -18.60 17.87
C ARG A 97 -9.99 -18.62 19.35
N ARG A 98 -9.30 -17.84 20.18
CA ARG A 98 -9.30 -17.95 21.65
C ARG A 98 -10.43 -17.15 22.27
N PHE A 99 -11.30 -17.83 22.99
CA PHE A 99 -12.22 -17.24 23.97
C PHE A 99 -11.55 -17.17 25.33
N ARG A 100 -11.88 -16.16 26.15
CA ARG A 100 -11.36 -16.05 27.52
C ARG A 100 -12.41 -15.55 28.49
N ALA A 101 -12.60 -16.29 29.58
CA ALA A 101 -13.49 -15.96 30.69
C ALA A 101 -12.69 -15.38 31.86
N MET A 102 -13.22 -14.34 32.49
CA MET A 102 -12.57 -13.61 33.60
C MET A 102 -13.61 -13.24 34.66
N THR A 103 -13.17 -13.10 35.92
CA THR A 103 -14.00 -12.63 37.03
C THR A 103 -13.20 -11.83 38.04
N ASN A 104 -13.82 -10.83 38.69
CA ASN A 104 -13.23 -10.11 39.84
C ASN A 104 -13.60 -10.73 41.19
N ASP A 105 -14.43 -11.76 41.18
CA ASP A 105 -14.98 -12.44 42.34
C ASP A 105 -14.43 -13.86 42.38
N ASP A 106 -13.89 -14.26 43.53
CA ASP A 106 -13.42 -15.63 43.73
C ASP A 106 -14.60 -16.60 43.62
N TRP A 107 -14.34 -17.87 43.34
CA TRP A 107 -15.42 -18.83 43.10
C TRP A 107 -15.36 -20.05 43.98
N PHE A 108 -16.53 -20.70 44.09
CA PHE A 108 -16.70 -21.88 44.89
C PHE A 108 -15.75 -23.01 44.45
N LEU A 109 -15.01 -23.53 45.44
CA LEU A 109 -14.00 -24.58 45.29
C LEU A 109 -12.95 -24.26 44.20
N ASN A 110 -12.50 -23.01 44.15
CA ASN A 110 -11.36 -22.62 43.32
C ASN A 110 -10.09 -23.42 43.71
N ALA A 111 -9.74 -24.42 42.90
CA ALA A 111 -8.58 -25.28 43.13
C ALA A 111 -7.23 -24.57 42.88
N GLY A 112 -7.27 -23.29 42.48
CA GLY A 112 -6.10 -22.51 42.09
C GLY A 112 -5.62 -22.81 40.67
N VAL A 113 -4.57 -22.10 40.26
CA VAL A 113 -4.01 -22.17 38.89
C VAL A 113 -3.18 -23.43 38.64
N GLY A 114 -2.67 -24.08 39.70
CA GLY A 114 -1.87 -25.29 39.60
C GLY A 114 -2.69 -26.56 39.82
N GLY A 115 -3.01 -27.29 38.75
CA GLY A 115 -3.77 -28.56 38.83
C GLY A 115 -4.98 -28.60 37.91
N GLY A 116 -5.79 -29.64 38.03
CA GLY A 116 -7.08 -29.77 37.35
C GLY A 116 -8.19 -28.94 38.00
N PHE A 117 -9.42 -29.11 37.53
CA PHE A 117 -10.61 -28.59 38.22
C PHE A 117 -11.04 -29.55 39.32
N ASP A 118 -11.53 -29.03 40.45
CA ASP A 118 -12.24 -29.86 41.42
C ASP A 118 -13.57 -30.35 40.85
N ALA A 119 -14.06 -31.49 41.34
CA ALA A 119 -15.28 -32.15 40.85
C ALA A 119 -16.55 -31.28 40.95
N ASP A 120 -16.52 -30.26 41.80
CA ASP A 120 -17.60 -29.27 42.01
C ASP A 120 -17.02 -27.85 42.05
N GLU A 121 -15.98 -27.57 41.26
CA GLU A 121 -15.47 -26.20 41.05
C GLU A 121 -16.42 -25.42 40.13
N TRP A 122 -16.73 -24.16 40.44
CA TRP A 122 -17.68 -23.32 39.68
C TRP A 122 -17.00 -22.11 39.02
N PRO A 123 -16.11 -22.37 38.04
CA PRO A 123 -15.25 -21.34 37.48
C PRO A 123 -16.04 -20.36 36.59
N PRO A 124 -15.48 -19.17 36.27
CA PRO A 124 -16.11 -18.24 35.33
C PRO A 124 -16.29 -18.84 33.93
N SER A 125 -15.50 -19.84 33.52
CA SER A 125 -15.73 -20.56 32.26
C SER A 125 -17.03 -21.35 32.24
N GLY A 126 -17.53 -21.78 33.40
CA GLY A 126 -18.79 -22.50 33.52
C GLY A 126 -20.00 -21.65 33.17
N ALA A 127 -19.93 -20.32 33.31
CA ALA A 127 -21.01 -19.43 32.87
C ALA A 127 -21.07 -19.22 31.34
N PHE A 128 -20.15 -19.82 30.59
CA PHE A 128 -19.97 -19.61 29.15
C PHE A 128 -19.76 -20.94 28.41
N ASP A 129 -20.24 -22.05 28.95
CA ASP A 129 -19.96 -23.39 28.44
C ASP A 129 -21.11 -24.03 27.68
N GLY A 130 -22.28 -23.35 27.60
CA GLY A 130 -23.45 -23.83 26.91
C GLY A 130 -24.23 -24.92 27.65
N VAL A 131 -23.86 -25.24 28.90
CA VAL A 131 -24.41 -26.36 29.68
C VAL A 131 -25.13 -25.83 30.93
N GLY A 132 -26.36 -26.29 31.13
CA GLY A 132 -27.12 -25.97 32.34
C GLY A 132 -26.46 -26.53 33.60
N ALA A 133 -26.34 -25.69 34.62
CA ALA A 133 -25.59 -25.99 35.83
C ALA A 133 -26.33 -26.86 36.85
N GLN A 134 -25.62 -27.84 37.44
CA GLN A 134 -26.08 -28.71 38.54
C GLN A 134 -24.95 -28.98 39.55
N THR A 135 -25.23 -29.46 40.76
CA THR A 135 -24.19 -29.86 41.73
C THR A 135 -23.22 -30.91 41.17
N ASN A 136 -21.96 -30.85 41.58
CA ASN A 136 -20.86 -31.69 41.09
C ASN A 136 -20.65 -31.56 39.57
N SER A 137 -20.77 -30.34 39.06
CA SER A 137 -20.45 -30.03 37.66
C SER A 137 -19.60 -28.77 37.59
N GLN A 138 -18.67 -28.72 36.65
CA GLN A 138 -17.90 -27.51 36.32
C GLN A 138 -18.67 -26.59 35.34
N SER A 139 -20.00 -26.66 35.38
CA SER A 139 -20.92 -25.89 34.54
C SER A 139 -21.68 -24.91 35.43
N GLY A 140 -21.68 -23.64 35.04
CA GLY A 140 -22.08 -22.50 35.85
C GLY A 140 -20.95 -21.83 36.63
N PHE A 141 -21.25 -20.61 37.08
CA PHE A 141 -20.42 -19.79 37.95
C PHE A 141 -21.09 -19.61 39.31
N HIS A 142 -20.30 -19.72 40.38
CA HIS A 142 -20.73 -19.44 41.74
C HIS A 142 -19.69 -18.54 42.41
N GLY A 143 -20.00 -17.26 42.54
CA GLY A 143 -19.13 -16.26 43.16
C GLY A 143 -19.02 -16.42 44.68
N SER A 144 -18.10 -15.69 45.30
CA SER A 144 -17.86 -15.70 46.74
C SER A 144 -18.37 -14.43 47.43
N ASN A 145 -18.61 -13.37 46.67
CA ASN A 145 -19.22 -12.15 47.18
C ASN A 145 -20.63 -12.42 47.72
N ILE A 146 -20.86 -12.00 48.96
CA ILE A 146 -22.15 -12.13 49.64
C ILE A 146 -23.00 -10.90 49.32
N CYS A 147 -24.21 -11.11 48.81
CA CYS A 147 -25.12 -10.08 48.38
C CYS A 147 -26.60 -10.48 48.54
N GLY A 148 -27.49 -9.59 48.10
CA GLY A 148 -28.92 -9.79 48.26
C GLY A 148 -29.78 -8.79 47.50
N PRO A 149 -31.08 -8.69 47.82
CA PRO A 149 -32.01 -7.78 47.15
C PRO A 149 -31.72 -6.29 47.40
N SER A 150 -30.95 -5.97 48.44
CA SER A 150 -30.61 -4.61 48.85
C SER A 150 -29.10 -4.38 49.03
N THR A 151 -28.28 -5.36 48.64
CA THR A 151 -26.82 -5.31 48.79
C THR A 151 -26.21 -5.71 47.46
N ASP A 152 -25.44 -4.80 46.84
CA ASP A 152 -24.80 -5.03 45.54
C ASP A 152 -23.80 -6.19 45.58
N CYS A 153 -23.90 -7.12 44.62
CA CYS A 153 -22.95 -8.23 44.49
C CYS A 153 -21.58 -7.81 43.99
N ASN A 154 -21.52 -6.78 43.14
CA ASN A 154 -20.27 -6.30 42.50
C ASN A 154 -19.44 -7.42 41.86
N SER A 155 -20.11 -8.50 41.43
CA SER A 155 -19.50 -9.66 40.78
C SER A 155 -19.56 -9.43 39.27
N GLU A 156 -18.40 -9.35 38.64
CA GLU A 156 -18.23 -9.06 37.22
C GLU A 156 -17.73 -10.31 36.50
N LEU A 157 -18.51 -10.85 35.57
CA LEU A 157 -18.05 -11.84 34.61
C LEU A 157 -17.69 -11.16 33.30
N ILE A 158 -16.55 -11.50 32.71
CA ILE A 158 -16.14 -10.99 31.39
C ILE A 158 -15.92 -12.15 30.44
N LEU A 159 -16.53 -12.05 29.26
CA LEU A 159 -16.17 -12.89 28.11
C LEU A 159 -15.42 -12.03 27.09
N GLU A 160 -14.18 -12.41 26.81
CA GLU A 160 -13.41 -11.96 25.65
C GLU A 160 -13.63 -12.92 24.48
N VAL A 161 -13.94 -12.36 23.32
CA VAL A 161 -14.25 -13.07 22.09
C VAL A 161 -13.19 -12.77 21.01
N PRO A 162 -12.81 -13.74 20.17
CA PRO A 162 -11.75 -13.57 19.16
C PRO A 162 -12.18 -12.81 17.89
N CYS A 163 -13.40 -12.30 17.87
CA CYS A 163 -14.02 -11.52 16.80
C CYS A 163 -14.49 -10.16 17.35
N LEU A 164 -15.03 -9.32 16.47
CA LEU A 164 -15.75 -8.11 16.87
C LEU A 164 -17.25 -8.36 16.77
N MET A 165 -18.00 -8.04 17.81
CA MET A 165 -19.44 -8.32 17.90
C MET A 165 -20.25 -7.07 18.23
N GLN A 166 -21.35 -6.86 17.51
CA GLN A 166 -22.46 -6.01 17.91
C GLN A 166 -23.44 -6.86 18.72
N LEU A 167 -23.76 -6.44 19.94
CA LEU A 167 -24.66 -7.18 20.82
C LEU A 167 -26.09 -6.68 20.65
N ASN A 168 -26.99 -7.56 20.22
CA ASN A 168 -28.41 -7.27 20.09
C ASN A 168 -29.15 -7.71 21.34
N GLU A 169 -28.83 -8.91 21.84
CA GLU A 169 -29.50 -9.51 22.99
C GLU A 169 -28.53 -10.39 23.78
N PHE A 170 -28.82 -10.60 25.05
CA PHE A 170 -28.11 -11.56 25.89
C PHE A 170 -29.10 -12.34 26.74
N SER A 171 -28.79 -13.60 27.03
CA SER A 171 -29.58 -14.43 27.93
C SER A 171 -28.80 -14.83 29.16
N VAL A 172 -29.50 -14.93 30.29
CA VAL A 172 -28.99 -15.45 31.56
C VAL A 172 -29.83 -16.66 31.95
N GLN A 173 -29.17 -17.76 32.27
CA GLN A 173 -29.81 -18.97 32.78
C GLN A 173 -29.63 -19.08 34.30
N GLY A 174 -30.74 -19.33 35.01
CA GLY A 174 -30.74 -19.65 36.43
C GLY A 174 -30.33 -21.10 36.69
N ARG A 175 -29.73 -21.36 37.85
CA ARG A 175 -29.29 -22.70 38.27
C ARG A 175 -30.46 -23.68 38.39
N ALA A 176 -30.23 -24.97 38.10
CA ALA A 176 -31.27 -25.99 38.14
C ALA A 176 -31.80 -26.28 39.55
N ASP A 177 -30.93 -26.23 40.54
CA ASP A 177 -31.16 -26.72 41.90
C ASP A 177 -31.30 -25.61 42.94
N LEU A 178 -30.92 -24.37 42.60
CA LEU A 178 -31.07 -23.17 43.44
C LEU A 178 -31.81 -22.03 42.73
N PRO A 179 -33.09 -22.19 42.35
CA PRO A 179 -33.85 -21.12 41.70
C PRO A 179 -33.96 -19.83 42.55
N ASN A 180 -33.83 -19.94 43.87
CA ASN A 180 -33.93 -18.79 44.78
C ASN A 180 -32.67 -17.89 44.80
N LEU A 181 -31.58 -18.27 44.13
CA LEU A 181 -30.37 -17.44 43.97
C LEU A 181 -30.28 -16.80 42.58
N GLY A 182 -31.38 -16.78 41.82
CA GLY A 182 -31.42 -16.17 40.50
C GLY A 182 -31.07 -14.68 40.54
N VAL A 183 -30.39 -14.22 39.48
CA VAL A 183 -29.99 -12.82 39.31
C VAL A 183 -31.24 -11.96 39.09
N THR A 184 -31.44 -10.96 39.95
CA THR A 184 -32.58 -10.04 39.87
C THR A 184 -32.23 -8.75 39.16
N ALA A 185 -30.95 -8.36 39.15
CA ALA A 185 -30.46 -7.20 38.41
C ALA A 185 -29.03 -7.41 37.88
N MET A 186 -28.79 -7.00 36.64
CA MET A 186 -27.49 -7.08 35.96
C MET A 186 -27.30 -5.91 35.01
N GLU A 187 -26.06 -5.44 34.91
CA GLU A 187 -25.62 -4.45 33.92
C GLU A 187 -24.67 -5.11 32.92
N VAL A 188 -24.85 -4.82 31.63
CA VAL A 188 -24.04 -5.35 30.54
C VAL A 188 -23.33 -4.21 29.81
N SER A 189 -22.02 -4.37 29.61
CA SER A 189 -21.20 -3.39 28.90
C SER A 189 -20.22 -4.05 27.95
N GLY A 190 -19.89 -3.34 26.87
CA GLY A 190 -18.95 -3.77 25.84
C GLY A 190 -17.66 -2.96 25.87
N SER A 191 -16.53 -3.59 25.54
CA SER A 191 -15.24 -2.95 25.37
C SER A 191 -14.57 -3.38 24.07
N ALA A 192 -14.02 -2.40 23.34
CA ALA A 192 -13.28 -2.59 22.11
C ALA A 192 -11.76 -2.50 22.30
N ASP A 193 -11.29 -2.08 23.48
CA ASP A 193 -9.91 -1.72 23.78
C ASP A 193 -9.29 -2.59 24.89
N GLY A 194 -9.68 -3.85 24.93
CA GLY A 194 -9.16 -4.80 25.92
C GLY A 194 -9.58 -4.44 27.35
N GLY A 195 -10.78 -3.90 27.55
CA GLY A 195 -11.37 -3.66 28.87
C GLY A 195 -10.88 -2.38 29.56
N THR A 196 -10.23 -1.46 28.84
CA THR A 196 -9.77 -0.18 29.38
C THR A 196 -10.95 0.77 29.55
N THR A 197 -11.83 0.84 28.54
CA THR A 197 -13.08 1.59 28.58
C THR A 197 -14.27 0.68 28.33
N TRP A 198 -15.41 1.02 28.93
CA TRP A 198 -16.64 0.23 28.89
C TRP A 198 -17.82 1.09 28.46
N THR A 199 -18.56 0.63 27.45
CA THR A 199 -19.79 1.26 26.97
C THR A 199 -20.97 0.45 27.49
N ALA A 200 -21.89 1.09 28.23
CA ALA A 200 -23.09 0.42 28.72
C ALA A 200 -23.99 0.04 27.54
N LEU A 201 -24.34 -1.24 27.42
CA LEU A 201 -25.12 -1.79 26.31
C LEU A 201 -26.56 -2.12 26.72
N GLY A 202 -26.77 -2.51 27.97
CA GLY A 202 -28.09 -2.88 28.46
C GLY A 202 -28.07 -3.21 29.93
N SER A 203 -29.25 -3.33 30.52
CA SER A 203 -29.42 -3.79 31.90
C SER A 203 -30.82 -4.36 32.10
N PHE A 204 -30.96 -5.15 33.15
CA PHE A 204 -32.27 -5.52 33.67
C PHE A 204 -32.29 -5.39 35.18
N SER A 205 -33.49 -5.20 35.75
CA SER A 205 -33.71 -5.17 37.19
C SER A 205 -35.09 -5.74 37.55
N GLY A 206 -35.28 -6.11 38.81
CA GLY A 206 -36.55 -6.62 39.33
C GLY A 206 -36.93 -8.03 38.84
N GLN A 207 -36.00 -8.80 38.29
CA GLN A 207 -36.25 -10.14 37.74
C GLN A 207 -36.36 -11.20 38.85
N THR A 208 -37.54 -11.32 39.47
CA THR A 208 -37.81 -12.30 40.54
C THR A 208 -38.51 -13.55 40.03
N GLY A 209 -38.59 -14.60 40.87
CA GLY A 209 -39.44 -15.77 40.63
C GLY A 209 -38.84 -16.73 39.60
N TRP A 210 -37.54 -16.95 39.66
CA TRP A 210 -36.86 -17.88 38.76
C TRP A 210 -37.36 -19.31 38.96
N THR A 211 -37.59 -20.03 37.86
CA THR A 211 -37.86 -21.48 37.88
C THR A 211 -36.59 -22.26 37.55
N VAL A 212 -36.58 -23.55 37.89
CA VAL A 212 -35.49 -24.48 37.58
C VAL A 212 -35.10 -24.38 36.10
N ASN A 213 -33.81 -24.13 35.82
CA ASN A 213 -33.25 -23.97 34.46
C ASN A 213 -33.90 -22.89 33.59
N GLN A 214 -34.57 -21.90 34.19
CA GLN A 214 -35.17 -20.84 33.41
C GLN A 214 -34.09 -20.02 32.69
N ILE A 215 -34.28 -19.79 31.40
CA ILE A 215 -33.50 -18.85 30.60
C ILE A 215 -34.34 -17.59 30.47
N ARG A 216 -33.76 -16.42 30.77
CA ARG A 216 -34.37 -15.11 30.46
C ARG A 216 -33.46 -14.36 29.52
N GLN A 217 -34.06 -13.68 28.55
CA GLN A 217 -33.37 -12.96 27.49
C GLN A 217 -33.71 -11.47 27.58
N PHE A 218 -32.71 -10.63 27.32
CA PHE A 218 -32.77 -9.19 27.50
C PHE A 218 -32.12 -8.50 26.30
N SER A 219 -32.66 -7.35 25.93
CA SER A 219 -32.15 -6.54 24.82
C SER A 219 -30.89 -5.76 25.22
N ALA A 220 -30.02 -5.55 24.25
CA ALA A 220 -28.87 -4.66 24.30
C ALA A 220 -28.93 -3.68 23.11
N ASP A 221 -28.30 -2.52 23.26
CA ASP A 221 -28.23 -1.50 22.22
C ASP A 221 -27.08 -1.80 21.24
N SER A 222 -27.42 -2.48 20.15
CA SER A 222 -26.49 -2.84 19.08
C SER A 222 -25.96 -1.65 18.28
N THR A 223 -26.55 -0.45 18.45
CA THR A 223 -26.11 0.77 17.75
C THR A 223 -24.86 1.39 18.37
N LEU A 224 -24.46 0.94 19.57
CA LEU A 224 -23.36 1.53 20.34
C LEU A 224 -21.96 1.08 19.89
N GLY A 225 -21.87 0.12 18.97
CA GLY A 225 -20.62 -0.22 18.29
C GLY A 225 -20.27 -1.71 18.34
N TRP A 226 -19.04 -2.01 17.93
CA TRP A 226 -18.50 -3.37 17.86
C TRP A 226 -17.48 -3.60 18.97
N PHE A 227 -17.60 -4.70 19.69
CA PHE A 227 -16.83 -4.99 20.91
C PHE A 227 -16.21 -6.38 20.88
N SER A 228 -15.09 -6.55 21.58
CA SER A 228 -14.38 -7.83 21.74
C SER A 228 -14.39 -8.35 23.17
N ARG A 229 -14.89 -7.55 24.13
CA ARG A 229 -15.13 -7.97 25.51
C ARG A 229 -16.51 -7.54 25.97
N PHE A 230 -17.21 -8.44 26.67
CA PHE A 230 -18.51 -8.19 27.26
C PHE A 230 -18.45 -8.45 28.75
N LYS A 231 -18.78 -7.42 29.56
CA LYS A 231 -18.82 -7.49 31.02
C LYS A 231 -20.27 -7.57 31.48
N PHE A 232 -20.54 -8.55 32.33
CA PHE A 232 -21.79 -8.82 33.00
C PHE A 232 -21.60 -8.54 34.49
N LYS A 233 -22.00 -7.35 34.94
CA LYS A 233 -21.94 -6.97 36.35
C LYS A 233 -23.24 -7.36 37.03
N THR A 234 -23.19 -8.36 37.89
CA THR A 234 -24.32 -8.75 38.72
C THR A 234 -24.50 -7.71 39.83
N VAL A 235 -25.69 -7.11 39.90
CA VAL A 235 -26.04 -6.10 40.89
C VAL A 235 -26.78 -6.76 42.05
N HIS A 236 -27.87 -7.47 41.80
CA HIS A 236 -28.69 -8.08 42.87
C HIS A 236 -29.08 -9.52 42.56
N ILE A 237 -29.36 -10.28 43.62
CA ILE A 237 -29.93 -11.63 43.59
C ILE A 237 -31.24 -11.69 44.41
N GLN A 238 -31.99 -12.79 44.29
CA GLN A 238 -33.31 -12.92 44.90
C GLN A 238 -33.30 -13.13 46.44
N ASN A 239 -32.31 -13.81 46.99
CA ASN A 239 -32.21 -14.07 48.43
C ASN A 239 -31.19 -13.16 49.12
N ASP A 240 -31.47 -12.79 50.37
CA ASP A 240 -30.52 -12.03 51.20
C ASP A 240 -29.42 -12.93 51.77
N GLY A 241 -28.18 -12.42 51.83
CA GLY A 241 -27.01 -13.14 52.32
C GLY A 241 -26.57 -14.32 51.43
N GLY A 242 -26.92 -14.33 50.15
CA GLY A 242 -26.52 -15.35 49.18
C GLY A 242 -25.29 -14.93 48.35
N SER A 243 -24.82 -15.82 47.50
CA SER A 243 -23.76 -15.58 46.50
C SER A 243 -24.35 -15.58 45.09
N VAL A 244 -23.64 -14.95 44.15
CA VAL A 244 -24.05 -14.94 42.74
C VAL A 244 -23.94 -16.35 42.17
N THR A 245 -25.03 -16.84 41.58
CA THR A 245 -25.03 -18.08 40.80
C THR A 245 -25.61 -17.85 39.42
N ILE A 246 -24.88 -18.24 38.39
CA ILE A 246 -25.29 -18.14 36.99
C ILE A 246 -25.00 -19.47 36.32
N ALA A 247 -26.01 -20.07 35.70
CA ALA A 247 -25.82 -21.34 35.02
C ALA A 247 -25.14 -21.16 33.66
N ASP A 248 -25.60 -20.21 32.86
CA ASP A 248 -25.07 -19.97 31.52
C ASP A 248 -25.41 -18.53 31.07
N ILE A 249 -24.56 -17.98 30.22
CA ILE A 249 -24.72 -16.68 29.58
C ILE A 249 -24.48 -16.85 28.08
N LYS A 250 -25.43 -16.37 27.28
CA LYS A 250 -25.32 -16.38 25.82
C LYS A 250 -25.51 -14.97 25.28
N LEU A 251 -24.72 -14.62 24.28
CA LEU A 251 -24.77 -13.38 23.54
C LEU A 251 -25.32 -13.66 22.13
N PHE A 252 -26.14 -12.74 21.64
CA PHE A 252 -26.75 -12.83 20.32
C PHE A 252 -26.57 -11.50 19.58
N GLY A 253 -26.11 -11.59 18.34
CA GLY A 253 -25.94 -10.41 17.49
C GLY A 253 -25.06 -10.68 16.29
N ASN A 254 -24.49 -9.61 15.75
CA ASN A 254 -23.73 -9.62 14.51
C ASN A 254 -22.23 -9.71 14.78
N VAL A 255 -21.50 -10.45 13.96
CA VAL A 255 -20.05 -10.60 14.09
C VAL A 255 -19.29 -10.23 12.83
N ILE A 256 -18.16 -9.56 13.03
CA ILE A 256 -17.07 -9.46 12.08
C ILE A 256 -16.08 -10.54 12.51
N GLY A 257 -15.83 -11.53 11.64
CA GLY A 257 -14.97 -12.69 11.93
C GLY A 257 -13.57 -12.32 12.42
N SER A 258 -12.74 -13.33 12.75
CA SER A 258 -11.43 -13.05 13.37
C SER A 258 -10.59 -12.08 12.54
N THR A 259 -10.16 -10.99 13.16
CA THR A 259 -9.36 -9.94 12.51
C THR A 259 -7.96 -9.88 13.09
N THR A 260 -7.06 -9.24 12.36
CA THR A 260 -5.72 -8.88 12.82
C THR A 260 -5.61 -7.37 12.89
N GLN A 261 -5.15 -6.85 14.02
CA GLN A 261 -5.04 -5.42 14.23
C GLN A 261 -3.77 -4.86 13.58
N ILE A 262 -3.92 -3.77 12.83
CA ILE A 262 -2.87 -3.04 12.14
C ILE A 262 -2.97 -1.55 12.53
N PRO A 263 -1.86 -0.87 12.87
CA PRO A 263 -0.53 -1.45 13.05
C PRO A 263 -0.46 -2.47 14.19
N PRO A 264 0.53 -3.39 14.17
CA PRO A 264 0.74 -4.37 15.24
C PRO A 264 1.04 -3.72 16.58
N ALA A 265 0.75 -4.42 17.69
CA ALA A 265 0.97 -3.90 19.05
C ALA A 265 2.44 -3.57 19.38
N ASP A 266 3.38 -4.19 18.68
CA ASP A 266 4.83 -4.03 18.82
C ASP A 266 5.45 -3.10 17.77
N ILE A 267 4.65 -2.29 17.05
CA ILE A 267 5.12 -1.33 16.03
C ILE A 267 6.08 -0.25 16.57
N GLY A 268 6.13 -0.07 17.89
CA GLY A 268 6.93 0.95 18.56
C GLY A 268 6.17 2.26 18.78
N THR A 269 6.67 3.09 19.71
CA THR A 269 6.08 4.38 20.07
C THR A 269 6.37 5.45 19.02
N ALA A 270 5.53 6.49 18.89
CA ALA A 270 5.67 7.45 17.79
C ALA A 270 7.01 8.21 17.76
N ASN A 271 7.65 8.44 18.89
CA ASN A 271 8.98 9.06 18.95
C ASN A 271 10.13 8.16 18.44
N THR A 272 9.87 6.90 18.11
CA THR A 272 10.85 5.98 17.50
C THR A 272 10.80 5.98 15.97
N TRP A 273 9.77 6.59 15.38
CA TRP A 273 9.64 6.70 13.93
C TRP A 273 10.50 7.83 13.39
N THR A 274 10.79 7.82 12.09
CA THR A 274 11.67 8.80 11.42
C THR A 274 10.85 9.81 10.63
N LYS A 275 11.09 11.10 10.86
CA LYS A 275 10.56 12.20 10.03
C LYS A 275 11.30 12.24 8.70
N ASP A 276 10.56 12.33 7.59
CA ASP A 276 11.09 12.31 6.24
C ASP A 276 10.65 13.56 5.48
N THR A 277 11.60 14.48 5.28
CA THR A 277 11.39 15.74 4.57
C THR A 277 11.56 15.61 3.06
N ALA A 278 12.16 14.51 2.57
CA ALA A 278 12.30 14.25 1.13
C ALA A 278 10.98 13.78 0.52
N VAL A 279 10.09 13.19 1.32
CA VAL A 279 8.76 12.75 0.89
C VAL A 279 7.70 13.55 1.64
N THR A 280 6.97 14.39 0.91
CA THR A 280 5.90 15.23 1.46
C THR A 280 4.52 14.78 1.01
N TYR A 281 3.50 15.19 1.77
CA TYR A 281 2.09 15.12 1.39
C TYR A 281 1.42 16.46 1.70
N ARG A 282 0.96 17.17 0.66
CA ARG A 282 0.42 18.55 0.78
C ARG A 282 1.33 19.46 1.62
N ASP A 283 2.60 19.51 1.23
CA ASP A 283 3.66 20.30 1.88
C ASP A 283 3.99 19.91 3.33
N GLN A 284 3.40 18.83 3.86
CA GLN A 284 3.76 18.28 5.16
C GLN A 284 4.78 17.16 4.99
N LYS A 285 5.83 17.17 5.81
CA LYS A 285 6.76 16.03 5.91
C LYS A 285 6.00 14.78 6.34
N THR A 286 6.39 13.63 5.81
CA THR A 286 5.82 12.34 6.22
C THR A 286 6.65 11.71 7.33
N ILE A 287 6.12 10.67 7.98
CA ILE A 287 6.82 9.99 9.08
C ILE A 287 6.74 8.49 8.84
N TYR A 288 7.86 7.78 8.88
CA TYR A 288 7.92 6.34 8.58
C TYR A 288 8.64 5.54 9.66
N THR A 289 8.36 4.24 9.70
CA THR A 289 9.15 3.26 10.47
C THR A 289 9.33 1.99 9.65
N ASP A 290 10.49 1.35 9.78
CA ASP A 290 10.78 0.05 9.17
C ASP A 290 10.55 -1.04 10.22
N TYR A 291 9.46 -1.79 10.06
CA TYR A 291 9.02 -2.78 11.03
C TYR A 291 9.38 -4.20 10.59
N ALA A 292 10.05 -4.95 11.46
CA ALA A 292 10.53 -6.31 11.18
C ALA A 292 9.78 -7.41 11.95
N GLY A 293 8.65 -7.08 12.58
CA GLY A 293 7.86 -8.06 13.33
C GLY A 293 6.95 -8.90 12.41
N ALA A 294 6.19 -9.81 13.02
CA ALA A 294 5.55 -10.91 12.27
C ALA A 294 4.31 -10.51 11.46
N VAL A 295 3.69 -9.37 11.77
CA VAL A 295 2.40 -8.98 11.19
C VAL A 295 2.60 -7.79 10.27
N CYS A 296 2.43 -8.00 8.96
CA CYS A 296 2.62 -6.94 7.96
C CYS A 296 4.01 -6.26 8.10
N PRO A 297 5.12 -7.02 7.97
CA PRO A 297 6.49 -6.49 8.00
C PRO A 297 6.75 -5.52 6.83
N GLY A 298 7.68 -4.60 7.05
CA GLY A 298 8.15 -3.61 6.07
C GLY A 298 7.94 -2.17 6.53
N ARG A 299 8.04 -1.22 5.60
CA ARG A 299 7.94 0.21 5.88
C ARG A 299 6.49 0.66 6.02
N TYR A 300 6.13 1.15 7.19
CA TYR A 300 4.90 1.94 7.41
C TYR A 300 5.19 3.41 7.20
N ARG A 301 4.26 4.16 6.61
CA ARG A 301 4.39 5.62 6.44
C ARG A 301 3.08 6.33 6.73
N ALA A 302 3.13 7.26 7.68
CA ALA A 302 2.01 8.11 8.05
C ALA A 302 2.16 9.49 7.38
N MET A 303 1.05 10.01 6.86
CA MET A 303 0.98 11.28 6.12
C MET A 303 -0.24 12.07 6.57
N ALA A 304 -0.16 13.41 6.57
CA ALA A 304 -1.28 14.26 6.91
C ALA A 304 -1.40 15.45 5.96
N SER A 305 -2.62 15.88 5.64
CA SER A 305 -2.85 17.03 4.75
C SER A 305 -2.55 18.39 5.39
N ARG A 306 -2.37 18.43 6.71
CA ARG A 306 -2.29 19.66 7.51
C ARG A 306 -1.22 19.53 8.58
N ALA A 307 -0.69 20.69 9.00
CA ALA A 307 0.28 20.76 10.09
C ALA A 307 -0.33 20.28 11.42
N TRP A 308 0.46 19.57 12.21
CA TRP A 308 0.09 19.14 13.55
C TRP A 308 0.60 20.08 14.64
N SER A 309 -0.02 20.01 15.81
CA SER A 309 0.31 20.84 16.96
C SER A 309 1.69 20.51 17.52
N ASN A 310 2.40 21.56 17.97
CA ASN A 310 3.68 21.49 18.68
C ASN A 310 4.81 20.79 17.92
N ASP A 311 4.82 20.87 16.59
CA ASP A 311 5.90 20.30 15.76
C ASP A 311 7.29 20.74 16.25
N GLY A 312 8.13 19.74 16.53
CA GLY A 312 9.50 19.87 16.98
C GLY A 312 10.52 20.25 15.91
N GLY A 313 10.09 20.41 14.66
CA GLY A 313 10.95 20.61 13.51
C GLY A 313 11.25 19.28 12.80
N ASP A 314 12.28 19.26 11.96
CA ASP A 314 12.45 18.17 10.98
C ASP A 314 13.19 16.94 11.52
N SER A 315 13.99 17.08 12.57
CA SER A 315 14.86 16.00 13.05
C SER A 315 14.59 15.51 14.48
N THR A 316 13.66 16.15 15.21
CA THR A 316 13.38 15.81 16.61
C THR A 316 11.89 15.86 16.91
N PHE A 317 11.45 15.04 17.87
CA PHE A 317 10.12 15.16 18.47
C PHE A 317 10.18 15.98 19.76
N ARG A 318 9.25 16.93 19.94
CA ARG A 318 9.08 17.62 21.23
C ARG A 318 8.25 16.78 22.19
N ALA A 319 8.45 16.96 23.50
CA ALA A 319 7.76 16.22 24.55
C ALA A 319 6.22 16.35 24.57
N SER A 320 5.61 17.20 23.74
CA SER A 320 4.14 17.31 23.58
C SER A 320 3.77 17.58 22.13
N GLU A 321 4.54 16.98 21.22
CA GLU A 321 4.24 16.99 19.80
C GLU A 321 3.15 15.95 19.50
N TRP A 322 2.22 16.30 18.61
CA TRP A 322 1.07 15.45 18.27
C TRP A 322 1.11 14.99 16.81
N PRO A 323 2.16 14.26 16.41
CA PRO A 323 2.44 13.98 15.01
C PRO A 323 1.46 12.95 14.43
N VAL A 324 1.38 12.89 13.11
CA VAL A 324 0.47 11.97 12.41
C VAL A 324 0.70 10.50 12.75
N ASN A 325 1.95 10.08 12.96
CA ASN A 325 2.25 8.70 13.35
C ASN A 325 1.84 8.38 14.79
N GLY A 326 1.60 9.41 15.64
CA GLY A 326 1.05 9.23 16.98
C GLY A 326 -0.35 8.61 16.96
N ALA A 327 -1.13 8.77 15.88
CA ALA A 327 -2.38 8.04 15.73
C ALA A 327 -2.20 6.53 15.51
N PHE A 328 -0.98 6.07 15.20
CA PHE A 328 -0.70 4.70 14.73
C PHE A 328 0.30 3.96 15.62
N ASP A 329 0.67 4.52 16.77
CA ASP A 329 1.72 4.02 17.66
C ASP A 329 1.23 3.06 18.77
N ARG A 330 -0.07 2.74 18.74
CA ARG A 330 -0.76 1.83 19.67
C ARG A 330 -0.83 2.34 21.12
N GLN A 331 -0.44 3.58 21.38
CA GLN A 331 -0.55 4.21 22.69
C GLN A 331 -1.82 5.06 22.79
N VAL A 332 -2.24 5.37 24.02
CA VAL A 332 -3.34 6.30 24.27
C VAL A 332 -2.80 7.72 24.16
N GLY A 333 -3.37 8.54 23.28
CA GLY A 333 -2.97 9.94 23.13
C GLY A 333 -3.13 10.74 24.42
N ALA A 334 -2.03 11.21 24.99
CA ALA A 334 -1.97 11.90 26.28
C ALA A 334 -0.96 13.06 26.25
N SER A 335 -1.26 14.12 27.00
CA SER A 335 -0.42 15.32 27.10
C SER A 335 0.96 14.99 27.68
N ASN A 336 1.99 15.76 27.30
CA ASN A 336 3.37 15.52 27.71
C ASN A 336 3.98 14.20 27.21
N ALA A 337 3.42 13.63 26.14
CA ALA A 337 3.98 12.51 25.42
C ALA A 337 3.93 12.76 23.89
N VAL A 338 4.65 11.93 23.13
CA VAL A 338 4.60 11.89 21.66
C VAL A 338 3.74 10.71 21.27
N THR A 339 2.42 10.89 21.35
CA THR A 339 1.40 9.89 21.02
C THR A 339 0.09 10.60 20.72
N GLY A 340 -0.76 10.00 19.89
CA GLY A 340 -1.93 10.64 19.32
C GLY A 340 -1.59 11.70 18.29
N LEU A 341 -2.63 12.18 17.62
CA LEU A 341 -2.60 13.22 16.61
C LEU A 341 -3.48 14.38 17.06
N GLN A 342 -2.98 15.59 16.85
CA GLN A 342 -3.77 16.81 16.94
C GLN A 342 -3.34 17.75 15.81
N PHE A 343 -4.29 18.15 14.98
CA PHE A 343 -4.03 19.19 13.98
C PHE A 343 -4.02 20.58 14.62
N VAL A 344 -3.29 21.52 14.03
CA VAL A 344 -3.59 22.95 14.26
C VAL A 344 -5.04 23.25 13.85
N SER A 345 -5.61 24.36 14.33
CA SER A 345 -7.04 24.66 14.13
C SER A 345 -7.47 24.49 12.67
N VAL A 346 -8.51 23.68 12.45
CA VAL A 346 -9.01 23.30 11.13
C VAL A 346 -10.33 24.02 10.85
N PRO A 347 -10.41 24.87 9.80
CA PRO A 347 -11.66 25.53 9.41
C PRO A 347 -12.74 24.52 9.01
N GLN A 348 -14.01 24.90 9.21
CA GLN A 348 -15.19 24.09 8.85
C GLN A 348 -15.30 22.76 9.59
N SER A 349 -14.55 22.58 10.68
CA SER A 349 -14.57 21.36 11.50
C SER A 349 -15.81 21.26 12.39
N ARG A 350 -16.57 22.33 12.61
CA ARG A 350 -17.75 22.31 13.50
C ARG A 350 -18.90 21.40 13.05
N THR A 351 -19.70 20.96 14.01
CA THR A 351 -20.97 20.22 13.78
C THR A 351 -22.08 21.06 13.16
N SER A 352 -22.12 22.37 13.43
CA SER A 352 -23.22 23.29 13.10
C SER A 352 -23.22 23.82 11.66
N GLY A 353 -22.22 23.46 10.85
CA GLY A 353 -22.06 23.92 9.46
C GLY A 353 -22.61 22.95 8.42
N SER A 354 -22.82 23.44 7.18
CA SER A 354 -23.16 22.62 6.02
C SER A 354 -21.93 22.06 5.28
N ALA A 355 -20.79 22.74 5.38
CA ALA A 355 -19.51 22.28 4.82
C ALA A 355 -18.86 21.21 5.72
N ASN A 356 -17.89 20.47 5.17
CA ASN A 356 -17.04 19.55 5.91
C ASN A 356 -15.59 20.05 5.82
N ALA A 357 -14.82 19.83 6.88
CA ALA A 357 -13.38 20.01 6.84
C ALA A 357 -12.71 18.98 5.90
N ASP A 358 -11.48 19.28 5.51
CA ASP A 358 -10.62 18.53 4.58
C ASP A 358 -9.31 18.06 5.27
N ALA A 359 -9.40 17.70 6.54
CA ALA A 359 -8.27 17.13 7.28
C ALA A 359 -8.14 15.64 6.93
N GLU A 360 -7.01 15.25 6.35
CA GLU A 360 -6.77 13.90 5.86
C GLU A 360 -5.58 13.31 6.62
N VAL A 361 -5.74 12.06 7.03
CA VAL A 361 -4.68 11.23 7.59
C VAL A 361 -4.55 10.01 6.69
N ILE A 362 -3.34 9.67 6.26
CA ILE A 362 -3.06 8.50 5.44
C ILE A 362 -2.06 7.61 6.15
N LEU A 363 -2.36 6.32 6.22
CA LEU A 363 -1.38 5.29 6.55
C LEU A 363 -1.11 4.45 5.30
N GLN A 364 0.15 4.46 4.86
CA GLN A 364 0.68 3.49 3.93
C GLN A 364 1.20 2.28 4.73
N THR A 365 0.68 1.10 4.42
CA THR A 365 1.13 -0.17 4.98
C THR A 365 2.06 -0.89 3.98
N PRO A 366 3.01 -1.69 4.46
CA PRO A 366 3.89 -2.47 3.59
C PRO A 366 3.18 -3.68 2.96
N CYS A 367 2.12 -4.17 3.60
CA CYS A 367 1.27 -5.23 3.06
C CYS A 367 -0.03 -4.65 2.48
N ALA A 368 -0.68 -5.42 1.60
CA ALA A 368 -2.05 -5.16 1.17
C ALA A 368 -3.04 -5.81 2.15
N ILE A 369 -4.08 -5.08 2.56
CA ILE A 369 -5.02 -5.44 3.62
C ILE A 369 -6.47 -5.38 3.10
N GLY A 370 -7.24 -6.43 3.36
CA GLY A 370 -8.71 -6.37 3.33
C GLY A 370 -9.23 -5.84 4.66
N LEU A 371 -9.77 -4.63 4.69
CA LEU A 371 -10.16 -3.93 5.92
C LEU A 371 -11.60 -4.25 6.33
N ALA A 372 -11.79 -4.84 7.51
CA ALA A 372 -13.11 -5.21 8.02
C ALA A 372 -13.69 -4.22 9.03
N ALA A 373 -12.85 -3.50 9.77
CA ALA A 373 -13.29 -2.45 10.68
C ALA A 373 -12.20 -1.42 10.96
N ILE A 374 -12.61 -0.25 11.44
CA ILE A 374 -11.72 0.81 11.92
C ILE A 374 -12.13 1.22 13.34
N GLY A 375 -11.18 1.20 14.26
CA GLY A 375 -11.30 1.77 15.59
C GLY A 375 -10.76 3.20 15.63
N PHE A 376 -11.48 4.09 16.30
CA PHE A 376 -11.03 5.43 16.67
C PHE A 376 -11.06 5.54 18.19
N GLN A 377 -9.94 5.98 18.78
CA GLN A 377 -9.85 6.32 20.19
C GLN A 377 -9.75 7.83 20.36
N SER A 378 -10.51 8.37 21.29
CA SER A 378 -10.35 9.76 21.76
C SER A 378 -9.07 9.92 22.57
N ARG A 379 -8.65 11.17 22.80
CA ARG A 379 -7.54 11.46 23.72
C ARG A 379 -7.90 11.14 25.17
N ALA A 380 -6.88 10.96 26.01
CA ALA A 380 -7.06 10.67 27.43
C ALA A 380 -7.78 11.79 28.19
N GLU A 381 -7.55 13.03 27.80
CA GLU A 381 -8.15 14.21 28.44
C GLU A 381 -9.64 14.33 28.08
N ALA A 382 -10.52 14.24 29.10
CA ALA A 382 -11.97 14.25 28.89
C ALA A 382 -12.51 15.52 28.19
N GLY A 383 -11.89 16.68 28.44
CA GLY A 383 -12.25 17.93 27.77
C GLY A 383 -12.01 17.85 26.26
N ASP A 384 -10.81 17.43 25.88
CA ASP A 384 -10.39 17.29 24.48
C ASP A 384 -11.17 16.17 23.81
N ALA A 385 -11.39 15.05 24.51
CA ALA A 385 -12.25 13.96 24.02
C ALA A 385 -13.63 14.49 23.63
N SER A 386 -14.31 15.22 24.53
CA SER A 386 -15.68 15.68 24.31
C SER A 386 -15.83 16.74 23.20
N THR A 387 -14.75 17.42 22.82
CA THR A 387 -14.80 18.57 21.89
C THR A 387 -14.03 18.35 20.59
N GLU A 388 -12.82 17.83 20.64
CA GLU A 388 -11.89 17.72 19.52
C GLU A 388 -11.95 16.36 18.80
N SER A 389 -12.58 15.35 19.41
CA SER A 389 -12.76 14.03 18.76
C SER A 389 -13.64 14.15 17.52
N PRO A 390 -13.34 13.39 16.46
CA PRO A 390 -14.14 13.43 15.24
C PRO A 390 -15.56 12.91 15.48
N SER A 391 -16.54 13.64 14.97
CA SER A 391 -17.94 13.22 14.88
C SER A 391 -18.33 12.71 13.49
N LYS A 392 -17.52 13.01 12.47
CA LYS A 392 -17.71 12.50 11.11
C LYS A 392 -16.36 12.17 10.46
N VAL A 393 -16.22 10.94 9.99
CA VAL A 393 -15.04 10.45 9.25
C VAL A 393 -15.49 9.61 8.07
N SER A 394 -14.85 9.80 6.91
CA SER A 394 -14.95 8.88 5.77
C SER A 394 -13.63 8.13 5.59
N VAL A 395 -13.68 6.83 5.30
CA VAL A 395 -12.50 5.97 5.17
C VAL A 395 -12.41 5.40 3.77
N TYR A 396 -11.21 5.45 3.19
CA TYR A 396 -10.94 5.01 1.83
C TYR A 396 -9.70 4.12 1.75
N GLY A 397 -9.70 3.22 0.78
CA GLY A 397 -8.56 2.39 0.38
C GLY A 397 -8.03 2.78 -1.00
N SER A 398 -6.73 2.61 -1.21
CA SER A 398 -6.08 2.82 -2.51
C SER A 398 -4.83 1.93 -2.66
N THR A 399 -4.47 1.62 -3.91
CA THR A 399 -3.22 0.95 -4.27
C THR A 399 -2.16 1.90 -4.83
N ASP A 400 -2.55 3.11 -5.22
CA ASP A 400 -1.73 4.07 -5.98
C ASP A 400 -1.71 5.48 -5.35
N ARG A 401 -2.44 5.70 -4.24
CA ARG A 401 -2.65 6.97 -3.55
C ARG A 401 -3.38 8.04 -4.39
N SER A 402 -3.85 7.71 -5.59
CA SER A 402 -4.53 8.63 -6.51
C SER A 402 -6.00 8.28 -6.68
N THR A 403 -6.30 6.98 -6.82
CA THR A 403 -7.63 6.43 -6.95
C THR A 403 -8.08 5.89 -5.61
N TRP A 404 -9.18 6.44 -5.06
CA TRP A 404 -9.67 6.12 -3.73
C TRP A 404 -11.03 5.41 -3.78
N VAL A 405 -11.12 4.25 -3.15
CA VAL A 405 -12.35 3.45 -3.01
C VAL A 405 -12.90 3.62 -1.60
N ALA A 406 -14.19 3.95 -1.47
CA ALA A 406 -14.82 4.10 -0.16
C ALA A 406 -14.94 2.75 0.54
N LEU A 407 -14.47 2.68 1.78
CA LEU A 407 -14.51 1.48 2.62
C LEU A 407 -15.56 1.57 3.73
N GLY A 408 -15.87 2.77 4.20
CA GLY A 408 -16.80 2.98 5.31
C GLY A 408 -16.58 4.32 5.99
N GLY A 409 -17.04 4.43 7.24
CA GLY A 409 -16.93 5.66 8.03
C GLY A 409 -18.04 5.77 9.06
N PHE A 410 -18.14 6.94 9.67
CA PHE A 410 -19.19 7.25 10.64
C PHE A 410 -19.59 8.72 10.57
N THR A 411 -20.78 9.01 11.08
CA THR A 411 -21.32 10.37 11.19
C THR A 411 -22.11 10.53 12.48
N GLY A 412 -22.15 11.74 13.03
CA GLY A 412 -22.90 12.08 14.24
C GLY A 412 -22.33 11.52 15.55
N GLN A 413 -21.08 11.05 15.56
CA GLN A 413 -20.48 10.42 16.74
C GLN A 413 -19.97 11.47 17.73
N THR A 414 -20.79 11.84 18.72
CA THR A 414 -20.42 12.83 19.76
C THR A 414 -20.35 12.22 21.16
N GLY A 415 -20.01 13.04 22.16
CA GLY A 415 -20.05 12.63 23.57
C GLY A 415 -18.92 11.68 23.99
N TRP A 416 -17.78 11.75 23.29
CA TRP A 416 -16.61 10.94 23.58
C TRP A 416 -16.10 11.16 25.00
N GLN A 417 -15.82 10.06 25.69
CA GLN A 417 -15.14 10.08 26.99
C GLN A 417 -13.63 9.96 26.80
N GLY A 418 -12.84 10.33 27.81
CA GLY A 418 -11.38 10.18 27.76
C GLY A 418 -10.97 8.72 27.49
N SER A 419 -10.04 8.52 26.55
CA SER A 419 -9.53 7.20 26.12
C SER A 419 -10.57 6.24 25.52
N GLN A 420 -11.79 6.71 25.23
CA GLN A 420 -12.86 5.86 24.69
C GLN A 420 -12.53 5.42 23.27
N THR A 421 -12.61 4.11 23.03
CA THR A 421 -12.47 3.53 21.69
C THR A 421 -13.84 3.15 21.13
N ARG A 422 -14.13 3.58 19.89
CA ARG A 422 -15.31 3.14 19.12
C ARG A 422 -14.87 2.51 17.82
N VAL A 423 -15.49 1.40 17.45
CA VAL A 423 -15.16 0.62 16.26
C VAL A 423 -16.32 0.66 15.28
N PHE A 424 -15.99 0.85 13.99
CA PHE A 424 -16.93 0.98 12.88
C PHE A 424 -16.60 -0.03 11.80
N LYS A 425 -17.61 -0.63 11.19
CA LYS A 425 -17.45 -1.61 10.11
C LYS A 425 -16.88 -0.95 8.84
N ALA A 426 -16.01 -1.66 8.15
CA ALA A 426 -15.59 -1.39 6.78
C ALA A 426 -16.06 -2.53 5.86
N ASP A 427 -16.04 -2.29 4.55
CA ASP A 427 -16.30 -3.32 3.55
C ASP A 427 -14.98 -4.01 3.14
N PRO A 428 -14.70 -5.23 3.64
CA PRO A 428 -13.48 -5.95 3.31
C PRO A 428 -13.46 -6.46 1.86
N THR A 429 -14.59 -6.42 1.14
CA THR A 429 -14.71 -6.93 -0.23
C THR A 429 -14.23 -5.95 -1.30
N GLN A 430 -14.03 -4.68 -0.92
CA GLN A 430 -13.54 -3.65 -1.84
C GLN A 430 -12.02 -3.70 -2.06
N GLY A 431 -11.29 -4.36 -1.16
CA GLY A 431 -9.83 -4.46 -1.15
C GLY A 431 -9.29 -5.79 -1.69
N PRO A 432 -7.96 -6.00 -1.62
CA PRO A 432 -7.05 -5.41 -0.64
C PRO A 432 -6.41 -4.07 -1.06
N PHE A 433 -6.05 -3.25 -0.07
CA PHE A 433 -5.40 -1.95 -0.25
C PHE A 433 -4.18 -1.78 0.66
N ASN A 434 -3.25 -0.91 0.30
CA ASN A 434 -2.07 -0.60 1.11
C ASN A 434 -1.95 0.90 1.47
N PHE A 435 -2.82 1.74 0.91
CA PHE A 435 -3.02 3.11 1.39
C PHE A 435 -4.41 3.22 1.99
N PHE A 436 -4.48 3.67 3.25
CA PHE A 436 -5.73 3.90 3.96
C PHE A 436 -5.84 5.37 4.33
N LYS A 437 -6.84 6.04 3.78
CA LYS A 437 -7.11 7.47 4.04
C LYS A 437 -8.31 7.62 4.95
N PHE A 438 -8.12 8.40 6.00
CA PHE A 438 -9.14 8.83 6.94
C PHE A 438 -9.38 10.32 6.70
N ASP A 439 -10.54 10.67 6.15
CA ASP A 439 -10.97 12.05 5.94
C ASP A 439 -11.77 12.49 7.18
N LEU A 440 -11.15 13.29 8.04
CA LEU A 440 -11.73 13.88 9.23
C LEU A 440 -12.53 15.13 8.85
N GLN A 441 -13.86 15.03 8.96
CA GLN A 441 -14.78 15.99 8.37
C GLN A 441 -15.43 16.91 9.39
N ARG A 442 -15.74 16.41 10.59
CA ARG A 442 -16.35 17.19 11.67
C ARG A 442 -15.85 16.76 13.04
N THR A 443 -15.62 17.69 13.96
CA THR A 443 -15.32 17.49 15.38
C THR A 443 -16.62 17.35 16.19
N SER A 444 -16.54 17.20 17.50
CA SER A 444 -17.69 17.03 18.40
C SER A 444 -18.26 18.36 18.93
N THR A 445 -17.72 19.50 18.49
CA THR A 445 -18.11 20.84 18.95
C THR A 445 -18.89 21.64 17.90
N THR A 446 -19.53 22.74 18.30
CA THR A 446 -20.30 23.65 17.44
C THR A 446 -19.47 24.81 16.86
N ALA A 447 -18.22 24.95 17.29
CA ALA A 447 -17.24 25.89 16.76
C ALA A 447 -16.10 25.17 16.05
N ASP A 448 -15.42 25.85 15.12
CA ASP A 448 -14.25 25.28 14.46
C ASP A 448 -13.10 25.14 15.48
N GLY A 449 -12.33 24.07 15.36
CA GLY A 449 -11.29 23.73 16.33
C GLY A 449 -10.28 22.72 15.80
N HIS A 450 -9.63 22.04 16.74
CA HIS A 450 -8.65 21.00 16.45
C HIS A 450 -9.37 19.67 16.22
N PHE A 451 -8.84 18.87 15.29
CA PHE A 451 -9.12 17.44 15.31
C PHE A 451 -8.08 16.77 16.18
N ALA A 452 -8.55 15.98 17.13
CA ALA A 452 -7.70 15.17 17.97
C ALA A 452 -8.13 13.71 17.93
N VAL A 453 -7.15 12.83 17.77
CA VAL A 453 -7.33 11.38 17.76
C VAL A 453 -6.25 10.78 18.64
N GLY A 454 -6.64 10.00 19.64
CA GLY A 454 -5.70 9.26 20.47
C GLY A 454 -5.05 8.14 19.68
N LYS A 455 -5.84 7.35 18.95
CA LYS A 455 -5.38 6.20 18.17
C LYS A 455 -6.36 5.87 17.05
N ILE A 456 -5.84 5.39 15.92
CA ILE A 456 -6.58 4.77 14.83
C ILE A 456 -6.13 3.32 14.74
N GLU A 457 -7.09 2.42 14.74
CA GLU A 457 -6.87 0.97 14.67
C GLU A 457 -7.54 0.43 13.42
N MET A 458 -6.81 -0.34 12.61
CA MET A 458 -7.37 -1.05 11.47
C MET A 458 -7.51 -2.53 11.82
N HIS A 459 -8.66 -3.12 11.53
CA HIS A 459 -8.92 -4.53 11.74
C HIS A 459 -8.94 -5.23 10.38
N ALA A 460 -7.81 -5.86 10.04
CA ALA A 460 -7.63 -6.60 8.80
C ALA A 460 -8.35 -7.96 8.87
N PHE A 461 -9.22 -8.25 7.92
CA PHE A 461 -9.76 -9.60 7.71
C PHE A 461 -8.71 -10.53 7.12
N ASN A 462 -7.91 -10.01 6.19
CA ASN A 462 -6.76 -10.67 5.61
C ASN A 462 -5.67 -9.62 5.31
N TRP A 463 -4.43 -10.10 5.17
CA TRP A 463 -3.33 -9.29 4.67
C TRP A 463 -2.36 -10.17 3.86
N THR A 464 -1.68 -9.56 2.89
CA THR A 464 -0.68 -10.23 2.04
C THR A 464 0.63 -9.45 2.09
N ALA A 465 1.71 -10.10 2.53
CA ALA A 465 3.04 -9.51 2.61
C ALA A 465 3.56 -9.09 1.22
N ASP A 466 4.46 -8.10 1.20
CA ASP A 466 5.23 -7.75 0.00
C ASP A 466 6.28 -8.85 -0.29
N PRO A 467 6.16 -9.59 -1.40
CA PRO A 467 7.11 -10.64 -1.76
C PRO A 467 8.52 -10.12 -2.07
N CYS A 468 8.65 -8.86 -2.49
CA CYS A 468 9.94 -8.21 -2.76
C CYS A 468 10.71 -7.96 -1.47
N SER A 469 10.06 -7.41 -0.44
CA SER A 469 10.67 -7.14 0.87
C SER A 469 11.00 -8.43 1.63
N GLU A 470 10.18 -9.47 1.50
CA GLU A 470 10.40 -10.77 2.13
C GLU A 470 11.41 -11.66 1.39
N GLY A 471 11.87 -11.27 0.20
CA GLY A 471 12.74 -12.09 -0.64
C GLY A 471 12.09 -13.41 -1.11
N THR A 472 10.76 -13.45 -1.18
CA THR A 472 9.98 -14.64 -1.60
C THR A 472 9.62 -14.60 -3.09
N HIS A 473 10.08 -13.58 -3.81
CA HIS A 473 9.95 -13.47 -5.27
C HIS A 473 10.90 -14.41 -6.02
N ASN A 474 10.58 -14.68 -7.29
CA ASN A 474 11.39 -15.54 -8.17
C ASN A 474 12.16 -14.75 -9.24
N CYS A 475 12.34 -13.44 -9.06
CA CYS A 475 13.13 -12.62 -9.98
C CYS A 475 14.55 -13.16 -10.19
N ASN A 476 15.02 -13.07 -11.43
CA ASN A 476 16.39 -13.35 -11.82
C ASN A 476 17.38 -12.51 -10.99
N GLY A 477 18.59 -13.01 -10.73
CA GLY A 477 19.61 -12.27 -9.98
C GLY A 477 20.05 -10.94 -10.63
N SER A 478 19.87 -10.82 -11.95
CA SER A 478 20.07 -9.59 -12.71
C SER A 478 18.79 -8.78 -12.92
N ALA A 479 17.71 -9.06 -12.18
CA ALA A 479 16.47 -8.30 -12.15
C ALA A 479 16.27 -7.60 -10.80
N THR A 480 15.35 -6.63 -10.81
CA THR A 480 14.84 -5.92 -9.64
C THR A 480 13.37 -6.30 -9.47
N CYS A 481 13.01 -6.74 -8.26
CA CYS A 481 11.63 -7.00 -7.90
C CYS A 481 10.90 -5.67 -7.67
N GLN A 482 9.72 -5.52 -8.26
CA GLN A 482 8.83 -4.40 -8.07
C GLN A 482 7.49 -4.92 -7.58
N TYR A 483 7.10 -4.57 -6.36
CA TYR A 483 5.81 -4.93 -5.81
C TYR A 483 4.74 -3.99 -6.37
N ASN A 484 3.65 -4.56 -6.89
CA ASN A 484 2.55 -3.79 -7.49
C ASN A 484 1.22 -3.98 -6.76
N PHE A 485 1.28 -4.39 -5.48
CA PHE A 485 0.14 -4.57 -4.55
C PHE A 485 -0.91 -5.62 -4.97
N SER A 486 -0.90 -6.07 -6.23
CA SER A 486 -1.61 -7.23 -6.77
C SER A 486 -0.68 -8.45 -6.95
N GLY A 487 0.61 -8.28 -6.69
CA GLY A 487 1.68 -9.25 -6.90
C GLY A 487 3.04 -8.55 -6.99
N PHE A 488 3.99 -9.14 -7.69
CA PHE A 488 5.27 -8.51 -8.02
C PHE A 488 5.60 -8.71 -9.50
N SER A 489 6.37 -7.78 -10.07
CA SER A 489 6.99 -7.89 -11.38
C SER A 489 8.51 -7.89 -11.23
N CYS A 490 9.19 -8.57 -12.15
CA CYS A 490 10.64 -8.58 -12.21
C CYS A 490 11.08 -7.81 -13.44
N VAL A 491 11.89 -6.76 -13.24
CA VAL A 491 12.41 -5.94 -14.34
C VAL A 491 13.92 -6.13 -14.39
N CYS A 492 14.46 -6.52 -15.55
CA CYS A 492 15.90 -6.65 -15.70
C CYS A 492 16.60 -5.33 -15.38
N ARG A 493 17.73 -5.40 -14.66
CA ARG A 493 18.55 -4.22 -14.35
C ARG A 493 19.09 -3.60 -15.65
N PRO A 494 19.44 -2.30 -15.65
CA PRO A 494 20.03 -1.64 -16.82
C PRO A 494 21.21 -2.43 -17.41
N GLY A 495 21.29 -2.48 -18.75
CA GLY A 495 22.23 -3.31 -19.50
C GLY A 495 21.80 -4.76 -19.69
N PHE A 496 20.61 -5.16 -19.23
CA PHE A 496 20.04 -6.49 -19.45
C PHE A 496 18.65 -6.41 -20.10
N VAL A 497 18.29 -7.46 -20.84
CA VAL A 497 16.96 -7.67 -21.44
C VAL A 497 16.46 -9.09 -21.19
N GLY A 498 15.15 -9.25 -21.02
CA GLY A 498 14.53 -10.55 -20.79
C GLY A 498 13.20 -10.43 -20.04
N ASP A 499 12.70 -11.54 -19.52
CA ASP A 499 11.43 -11.61 -18.79
C ASP A 499 11.56 -11.24 -17.30
N GLY A 500 12.79 -11.00 -16.81
CA GLY A 500 13.06 -10.66 -15.42
C GLY A 500 12.96 -11.84 -14.44
N ILE A 501 12.42 -13.00 -14.85
CA ILE A 501 12.21 -14.18 -14.00
C ILE A 501 13.21 -15.27 -14.37
N SER A 502 13.08 -15.80 -15.58
CA SER A 502 13.92 -16.89 -16.08
C SER A 502 15.13 -16.39 -16.88
N SER A 503 15.05 -15.16 -17.42
CA SER A 503 16.06 -14.58 -18.29
C SER A 503 16.25 -13.10 -18.03
N CYS A 504 17.50 -12.72 -17.77
CA CYS A 504 18.04 -11.39 -18.01
C CYS A 504 19.39 -11.58 -18.70
N THR A 505 19.43 -11.30 -19.99
CA THR A 505 20.60 -11.49 -20.84
C THR A 505 21.33 -10.15 -21.02
N PRO A 506 22.66 -10.10 -20.84
CA PRO A 506 23.42 -8.88 -21.08
C PRO A 506 23.24 -8.34 -22.50
N MET A 507 23.02 -7.05 -22.61
CA MET A 507 23.00 -6.34 -23.88
C MET A 507 24.37 -5.73 -24.17
N LEU A 508 24.70 -5.62 -25.45
CA LEU A 508 25.85 -4.90 -25.93
C LEU A 508 25.52 -3.42 -26.09
N GLN A 509 26.25 -2.56 -25.40
CA GLN A 509 26.12 -1.11 -25.57
C GLN A 509 27.01 -0.62 -26.73
N ILE A 510 26.55 0.36 -27.51
CA ILE A 510 27.23 0.99 -28.65
C ILE A 510 27.12 2.52 -28.51
N PRO A 511 28.17 3.31 -28.81
CA PRO A 511 29.55 2.90 -29.11
C PRO A 511 30.23 2.18 -27.94
N PRO A 512 31.27 1.36 -28.16
CA PRO A 512 31.96 0.62 -27.10
C PRO A 512 32.77 1.54 -26.17
N ALA A 513 33.08 1.08 -24.95
CA ALA A 513 33.79 1.87 -23.93
C ALA A 513 35.21 2.30 -24.34
N ASP A 514 35.81 1.67 -25.34
CA ASP A 514 37.13 1.96 -25.90
C ASP A 514 37.06 2.84 -27.18
N VAL A 515 35.91 3.43 -27.51
CA VAL A 515 35.78 4.40 -28.63
C VAL A 515 36.62 5.68 -28.39
N GLY A 516 36.90 6.00 -27.13
CA GLY A 516 37.70 7.16 -26.70
C GLY A 516 36.86 8.40 -26.38
N TYR A 517 37.47 9.33 -25.63
CA TYR A 517 36.81 10.54 -25.11
C TYR A 517 36.27 11.46 -26.21
N GLY A 518 35.17 12.19 -25.94
CA GLY A 518 34.50 13.04 -26.91
C GLY A 518 35.40 14.11 -27.55
N HIS A 519 36.32 14.69 -26.78
CA HIS A 519 37.32 15.65 -27.27
C HIS A 519 38.43 15.04 -28.15
N THR A 520 38.55 13.71 -28.21
CA THR A 520 39.53 13.01 -29.06
C THR A 520 38.96 12.65 -30.43
N TRP A 521 37.71 13.02 -30.70
CA TRP A 521 37.09 12.93 -32.02
C TRP A 521 37.57 14.12 -32.88
N MET A 522 37.38 14.05 -34.19
CA MET A 522 37.78 15.11 -35.12
C MET A 522 36.53 15.89 -35.56
N LYS A 523 36.59 17.23 -35.57
CA LYS A 523 35.55 18.05 -36.21
C LYS A 523 35.70 17.94 -37.74
N ASP A 524 34.58 17.92 -38.44
CA ASP A 524 34.52 17.75 -39.89
C ASP A 524 33.53 18.76 -40.49
N ASP A 525 34.04 19.70 -41.29
CA ASP A 525 33.25 20.67 -42.07
C ASP A 525 32.85 20.17 -43.45
N THR A 526 33.40 19.04 -43.89
CA THR A 526 33.05 18.44 -45.18
C THR A 526 31.72 17.67 -45.09
N VAL A 527 31.39 17.19 -43.90
CA VAL A 527 30.11 16.55 -43.58
C VAL A 527 29.43 17.37 -42.49
N THR A 528 28.37 18.07 -42.84
CA THR A 528 27.66 18.98 -41.92
C THR A 528 26.18 18.61 -41.78
N MET A 529 25.60 18.96 -40.63
CA MET A 529 24.17 18.93 -40.38
C MET A 529 23.71 20.36 -40.10
N ASN A 530 22.79 20.91 -40.90
CA ASN A 530 22.40 22.33 -40.82
C ASN A 530 23.59 23.31 -40.84
N SER A 531 24.60 23.03 -41.68
CA SER A 531 25.85 23.80 -41.76
C SER A 531 26.69 23.81 -40.48
N LEU A 532 26.40 22.94 -39.51
CA LEU A 532 27.22 22.71 -38.33
C LEU A 532 28.17 21.54 -38.57
N TYR A 533 29.39 21.64 -38.03
CA TYR A 533 30.39 20.58 -38.10
C TYR A 533 29.85 19.29 -37.49
N SER A 534 30.13 18.17 -38.14
CA SER A 534 30.01 16.86 -37.48
C SER A 534 31.28 16.54 -36.69
N THR A 535 31.22 15.55 -35.82
CA THR A 535 32.40 14.97 -35.16
C THR A 535 32.54 13.51 -35.53
N TYR A 536 33.76 13.02 -35.77
CA TYR A 536 33.97 11.62 -36.12
C TYR A 536 35.19 10.99 -35.43
N LYS A 537 35.16 9.66 -35.32
CA LYS A 537 36.26 8.85 -34.78
C LYS A 537 36.36 7.53 -35.53
N ASP A 538 37.57 7.21 -35.99
CA ASP A 538 37.89 5.87 -36.49
C ASP A 538 38.25 4.97 -35.31
N HIS A 539 37.43 3.95 -35.08
CA HIS A 539 37.57 2.98 -34.00
C HIS A 539 38.04 1.62 -34.56
N TYR A 540 39.08 1.05 -33.94
CA TYR A 540 39.71 -0.20 -34.39
C TYR A 540 39.58 -1.34 -33.36
N GLY A 541 38.74 -1.16 -32.33
CA GLY A 541 38.47 -2.19 -31.33
C GLY A 541 37.63 -3.34 -31.88
N LYS A 542 37.32 -4.32 -31.03
CA LYS A 542 36.64 -5.55 -31.47
C LYS A 542 35.16 -5.37 -31.74
N THR A 543 34.54 -4.40 -31.09
CA THR A 543 33.08 -4.22 -31.11
C THR A 543 32.74 -3.10 -32.06
N CYS A 544 31.98 -3.37 -33.12
CA CYS A 544 31.54 -2.36 -34.08
C CYS A 544 32.71 -1.44 -34.55
N PRO A 545 33.79 -2.02 -35.15
CA PRO A 545 34.91 -1.23 -35.68
C PRO A 545 34.50 -0.41 -36.90
N GLY A 546 35.16 0.74 -37.09
CA GLY A 546 34.95 1.65 -38.21
C GLY A 546 34.75 3.09 -37.75
N ARG A 547 34.26 3.93 -38.67
CA ARG A 547 34.05 5.36 -38.40
C ARG A 547 32.70 5.59 -37.72
N TYR A 548 32.73 6.11 -36.50
CA TYR A 548 31.58 6.71 -35.85
C TYR A 548 31.49 8.19 -36.25
N ARG A 549 30.26 8.70 -36.41
CA ARG A 549 30.03 10.11 -36.66
C ARG A 549 28.85 10.61 -35.85
N ALA A 550 29.05 11.67 -35.06
CA ALA A 550 28.02 12.32 -34.28
C ALA A 550 27.73 13.73 -34.81
N MET A 551 26.47 14.12 -34.80
CA MET A 551 25.97 15.38 -35.36
C MET A 551 24.86 15.96 -34.48
N SER A 552 24.66 17.27 -34.57
CA SER A 552 23.52 17.97 -33.99
C SER A 552 22.96 18.98 -34.97
N ASN A 553 21.64 19.13 -35.00
CA ASN A 553 20.97 20.14 -35.81
C ASN A 553 21.04 21.56 -35.21
N HIS A 554 21.45 21.66 -33.94
CA HIS A 554 21.68 22.90 -33.20
C HIS A 554 23.15 23.05 -32.75
N GLN A 555 23.60 24.29 -32.57
CA GLN A 555 24.90 24.56 -31.96
C GLN A 555 24.96 23.97 -30.56
N TRP A 556 26.10 23.36 -30.22
CA TRP A 556 26.39 22.94 -28.86
C TRP A 556 27.12 24.04 -28.07
N TYR A 557 27.13 23.92 -26.76
CA TYR A 557 27.68 24.93 -25.87
C TYR A 557 29.18 25.15 -26.12
N GLN A 558 29.56 26.43 -26.24
CA GLN A 558 30.90 26.91 -26.62
C GLN A 558 31.44 26.44 -27.98
N MET A 559 30.56 25.98 -28.88
CA MET A 559 30.95 25.67 -30.26
C MET A 559 31.67 26.85 -30.91
N THR A 560 32.75 26.56 -31.63
CA THR A 560 33.44 27.53 -32.49
C THR A 560 33.50 27.07 -33.93
N ASN A 561 33.43 28.03 -34.85
CA ASN A 561 33.59 27.79 -36.29
C ASN A 561 35.06 27.65 -36.71
N SER A 562 35.89 27.02 -35.88
CA SER A 562 37.30 26.76 -36.17
C SER A 562 37.56 25.26 -36.16
N SER A 563 38.27 24.78 -37.19
CA SER A 563 38.31 23.37 -37.59
C SER A 563 39.24 22.46 -36.77
N GLU A 564 40.07 22.95 -35.85
CA GLU A 564 41.22 22.13 -35.43
C GLU A 564 41.27 21.69 -33.95
N ILE A 565 40.60 22.34 -32.99
CA ILE A 565 40.71 21.95 -31.55
C ILE A 565 39.40 22.23 -30.78
N PHE A 566 38.96 21.29 -29.94
CA PHE A 566 37.89 21.51 -28.97
C PHE A 566 38.34 22.46 -27.86
N LYS A 567 37.49 23.42 -27.48
CA LYS A 567 37.75 24.30 -26.34
C LYS A 567 37.53 23.57 -25.01
N ASN A 568 38.10 24.14 -23.94
CA ASN A 568 37.78 23.75 -22.58
C ASN A 568 36.29 24.04 -22.30
N CYS A 569 35.56 23.08 -21.73
CA CYS A 569 34.10 23.12 -21.56
C CYS A 569 33.31 23.32 -22.88
N GLU A 570 33.81 22.81 -24.01
CA GLU A 570 33.01 22.60 -25.22
C GLU A 570 32.33 21.22 -25.12
N PHE A 571 31.00 21.16 -25.27
CA PHE A 571 30.21 19.94 -25.05
C PHE A 571 29.59 19.40 -26.36
N PRO A 572 30.40 18.84 -27.26
CA PRO A 572 29.97 18.46 -28.60
C PRO A 572 29.08 17.21 -28.63
N PRO A 573 28.43 16.91 -29.76
CA PRO A 573 27.67 15.67 -29.95
C PRO A 573 28.48 14.40 -29.65
N SER A 574 29.79 14.39 -29.90
CA SER A 574 30.66 13.25 -29.56
C SER A 574 30.77 12.99 -28.06
N GLY A 575 30.62 14.01 -27.22
CA GLY A 575 30.65 13.88 -25.77
C GLY A 575 29.46 13.09 -25.21
N ALA A 576 28.33 13.03 -25.94
CA ALA A 576 27.21 12.17 -25.56
C ALA A 576 27.49 10.67 -25.75
N PHE A 577 28.54 10.28 -26.48
CA PHE A 577 28.77 8.90 -26.91
C PHE A 577 30.15 8.36 -26.51
N ASP A 578 30.79 8.96 -25.50
CA ASP A 578 32.18 8.69 -25.12
C ASP A 578 32.36 7.83 -23.86
N ARG A 579 31.25 7.38 -23.25
CA ARG A 579 31.20 6.47 -22.10
C ARG A 579 31.80 7.01 -20.82
N ARG A 580 31.80 8.32 -20.63
CA ARG A 580 32.44 8.96 -19.48
C ARG A 580 31.53 9.99 -18.85
N GLU A 581 31.78 10.22 -17.57
CA GLU A 581 31.14 11.32 -16.85
C GLU A 581 31.50 12.67 -17.47
N ARG A 582 30.58 13.63 -17.35
CA ARG A 582 30.76 14.98 -17.87
C ARG A 582 31.98 15.63 -17.21
N GLU A 583 33.01 15.89 -18.02
CA GLU A 583 34.21 16.58 -17.55
C GLU A 583 34.58 17.72 -18.51
N CYS A 584 34.62 18.94 -17.99
CA CYS A 584 34.94 20.16 -18.74
C CYS A 584 36.26 20.07 -19.52
N SER A 585 37.29 19.50 -18.91
CA SER A 585 38.64 19.30 -19.49
C SER A 585 38.66 18.27 -20.62
N LEU A 586 37.68 17.38 -20.67
CA LEU A 586 37.65 16.24 -21.60
C LEU A 586 36.49 16.32 -22.60
N GLY A 587 35.72 17.42 -22.63
CA GLY A 587 34.58 17.57 -23.53
C GLY A 587 33.57 16.42 -23.43
N GLY A 588 33.45 15.81 -22.24
CA GLY A 588 32.51 14.72 -21.98
C GLY A 588 31.11 15.28 -21.74
N GLY A 589 30.08 14.56 -22.18
CA GLY A 589 28.69 15.00 -22.17
C GLY A 589 28.31 15.95 -23.30
N PHE A 590 27.01 16.24 -23.40
CA PHE A 590 26.44 17.15 -24.37
C PHE A 590 25.63 18.25 -23.68
N THR A 591 25.67 19.46 -24.26
CA THR A 591 24.94 20.63 -23.79
C THR A 591 24.52 21.45 -25.00
N THR A 592 23.23 21.71 -25.15
CA THR A 592 22.72 22.57 -26.22
C THR A 592 23.15 24.02 -25.99
N ALA A 593 23.49 24.77 -27.05
CA ALA A 593 23.69 26.22 -26.92
C ALA A 593 22.34 26.96 -26.83
N ALA A 594 21.31 26.44 -27.50
CA ALA A 594 19.95 26.96 -27.45
C ALA A 594 19.17 26.38 -26.25
N LEU A 595 18.17 27.13 -25.79
CA LEU A 595 17.25 26.68 -24.74
C LEU A 595 16.18 25.75 -25.34
N VAL A 596 15.87 24.70 -24.59
CA VAL A 596 14.85 23.68 -24.83
C VAL A 596 13.68 23.93 -23.87
N SER A 597 12.45 23.71 -24.34
CA SER A 597 11.22 23.95 -23.59
C SER A 597 11.20 23.23 -22.22
N GLY A 598 10.78 23.93 -21.16
CA GLY A 598 10.65 23.41 -19.78
C GLY A 598 9.22 23.00 -19.38
N GLN A 599 9.01 22.71 -18.08
CA GLN A 599 7.83 22.07 -17.49
C GLN A 599 6.61 23.00 -17.37
N TYR A 600 6.80 24.28 -17.05
CA TYR A 600 5.71 25.24 -16.88
C TYR A 600 5.87 26.43 -17.86
N VAL A 601 4.75 26.71 -18.56
CA VAL A 601 4.37 27.97 -19.23
C VAL A 601 4.54 28.07 -20.78
N ALA A 602 3.36 28.09 -21.42
CA ALA A 602 2.94 28.84 -22.63
C ALA A 602 3.61 28.65 -24.00
N VAL A 603 4.66 27.84 -24.16
CA VAL A 603 5.06 27.37 -25.50
C VAL A 603 4.38 26.03 -25.74
N THR A 604 3.32 26.00 -26.55
CA THR A 604 2.58 24.78 -26.91
C THR A 604 3.35 23.87 -27.87
N THR A 605 4.67 24.00 -27.95
CA THR A 605 5.49 23.37 -28.98
C THR A 605 6.73 22.76 -28.35
N ASP A 606 6.85 21.45 -28.50
CA ASP A 606 8.09 20.73 -28.23
C ASP A 606 9.25 21.34 -29.01
N ALA A 607 10.46 21.25 -28.46
CA ALA A 607 11.66 21.47 -29.24
C ALA A 607 11.92 20.26 -30.15
N ASP A 608 12.75 20.46 -31.17
CA ASP A 608 13.25 19.37 -32.03
C ASP A 608 14.77 19.44 -32.07
N VAL A 609 15.41 19.27 -30.91
CA VAL A 609 16.88 19.18 -30.89
C VAL A 609 17.28 17.74 -31.21
N GLU A 610 17.91 17.58 -32.37
CA GLU A 610 18.31 16.29 -32.92
C GLU A 610 19.79 16.04 -32.65
N LEU A 611 20.10 14.93 -31.99
CA LEU A 611 21.44 14.36 -31.95
C LEU A 611 21.44 13.08 -32.78
N VAL A 612 22.31 13.04 -33.78
CA VAL A 612 22.41 11.91 -34.70
C VAL A 612 23.75 11.23 -34.51
N ILE A 613 23.75 9.90 -34.39
CA ILE A 613 24.95 9.09 -34.48
C ILE A 613 24.84 8.10 -35.63
N GLN A 614 25.84 8.11 -36.49
CA GLN A 614 26.11 7.05 -37.44
C GLN A 614 27.07 6.06 -36.80
N THR A 615 26.66 4.80 -36.72
CA THR A 615 27.49 3.68 -36.27
C THR A 615 28.07 2.96 -37.49
N PRO A 616 29.31 2.44 -37.41
CA PRO A 616 29.89 1.67 -38.51
C PRO A 616 29.29 0.25 -38.62
N CYS A 617 28.60 -0.21 -37.58
CA CYS A 617 27.82 -1.43 -37.58
C CYS A 617 26.33 -1.15 -37.79
N ARG A 618 25.63 -2.16 -38.30
CA ARG A 618 24.16 -2.19 -38.35
C ARG A 618 23.61 -3.07 -37.24
N MET A 619 22.61 -2.56 -36.51
CA MET A 619 22.00 -3.26 -35.39
C MET A 619 20.50 -3.06 -35.30
N SER A 620 19.80 -4.06 -34.75
CA SER A 620 18.47 -3.87 -34.18
C SER A 620 18.65 -3.34 -32.76
N LEU A 621 18.01 -2.23 -32.44
CA LEU A 621 18.12 -1.62 -31.12
C LEU A 621 17.05 -2.21 -30.21
N ASP A 622 17.41 -2.82 -29.07
CA ASP A 622 16.39 -3.30 -28.11
C ASP A 622 16.12 -2.30 -26.98
N ALA A 623 17.08 -1.43 -26.65
CA ALA A 623 16.89 -0.35 -25.69
C ALA A 623 17.82 0.83 -25.96
N PHE A 624 17.48 1.98 -25.39
CA PHE A 624 18.34 3.16 -25.33
C PHE A 624 18.39 3.70 -23.91
N GLY A 625 19.49 4.34 -23.55
CA GLY A 625 19.70 4.90 -22.21
C GLY A 625 20.08 6.37 -22.26
N VAL A 626 19.73 7.08 -21.20
CA VAL A 626 20.15 8.47 -20.96
C VAL A 626 20.73 8.53 -19.56
N VAL A 627 21.91 9.13 -19.44
CA VAL A 627 22.57 9.38 -18.15
C VAL A 627 22.53 10.87 -17.86
N ALA A 628 21.84 11.25 -16.79
CA ALA A 628 21.76 12.62 -16.32
C ALA A 628 23.15 13.17 -15.95
N MET A 629 23.23 14.49 -15.83
CA MET A 629 24.44 15.15 -15.35
C MET A 629 24.65 14.93 -13.84
N GLY A 630 25.91 14.81 -13.41
CA GLY A 630 26.28 14.91 -11.99
C GLY A 630 26.29 16.37 -11.49
N GLY A 631 25.80 16.62 -10.28
CA GLY A 631 25.79 17.91 -9.60
C GLY A 631 24.47 18.70 -9.66
N ALA A 632 24.42 19.84 -8.97
CA ALA A 632 23.22 20.64 -8.69
C ALA A 632 22.42 21.14 -9.91
N SER A 633 22.95 21.06 -11.14
CA SER A 633 22.26 21.43 -12.38
C SER A 633 21.62 20.24 -13.12
N GLY A 634 21.90 19.00 -12.71
CA GLY A 634 21.42 17.78 -13.36
C GLY A 634 19.91 17.53 -13.21
N CYS A 635 19.31 18.01 -12.11
CA CYS A 635 17.89 17.79 -11.84
C CYS A 635 16.96 18.63 -12.72
N CYS A 636 17.42 19.75 -13.30
CA CYS A 636 16.59 20.72 -14.04
C CYS A 636 16.86 20.80 -15.55
N ARG A 637 17.91 20.14 -16.05
CA ARG A 637 18.35 20.21 -17.47
C ARG A 637 18.37 18.88 -18.18
N SER A 638 18.02 17.81 -17.46
CA SER A 638 17.89 16.48 -18.02
C SER A 638 16.67 16.40 -18.92
N PRO A 639 16.69 15.57 -19.97
CA PRO A 639 15.52 15.36 -20.82
C PRO A 639 14.33 14.84 -20.03
N GLU A 640 13.18 15.50 -20.18
CA GLU A 640 11.90 15.07 -19.64
C GLU A 640 11.12 14.21 -20.63
N ARG A 641 11.23 14.57 -21.92
CA ARG A 641 10.65 13.85 -23.05
C ARG A 641 11.65 13.75 -24.19
N MET A 642 11.83 12.55 -24.72
CA MET A 642 12.72 12.27 -25.84
C MET A 642 12.16 11.16 -26.71
N GLU A 643 12.41 11.26 -28.02
CA GLU A 643 12.09 10.23 -29.01
C GLU A 643 13.37 9.71 -29.66
N ILE A 644 13.40 8.44 -30.03
CA ILE A 644 14.51 7.83 -30.77
C ILE A 644 14.03 7.23 -32.10
N TYR A 645 14.83 7.44 -33.14
CA TYR A 645 14.57 7.00 -34.49
C TYR A 645 15.75 6.22 -35.07
N GLY A 646 15.46 5.27 -35.96
CA GLY A 646 16.42 4.52 -36.75
C GLY A 646 16.32 4.85 -38.24
N SER A 647 17.45 4.87 -38.94
CA SER A 647 17.52 5.04 -40.39
C SER A 647 18.65 4.22 -41.00
N THR A 648 18.52 3.85 -42.28
CA THR A 648 19.58 3.18 -43.06
C THR A 648 20.29 4.12 -44.03
N ASP A 649 19.78 5.34 -44.18
CA ASP A 649 20.20 6.28 -45.23
C ASP A 649 20.25 7.76 -44.78
N ASN A 650 19.97 8.01 -43.49
CA ASN A 650 19.90 9.35 -42.91
C ASN A 650 18.79 10.25 -43.50
N SER A 651 17.81 9.68 -44.20
CA SER A 651 16.73 10.42 -44.86
C SER A 651 15.34 9.93 -44.46
N ALA A 652 15.14 8.60 -44.45
CA ALA A 652 13.91 7.97 -43.98
C ALA A 652 14.09 7.48 -42.54
N TRP A 653 13.23 7.96 -41.63
CA TRP A 653 13.34 7.69 -40.20
C TRP A 653 12.16 6.86 -39.69
N THR A 654 12.47 5.77 -39.01
CA THR A 654 11.52 4.91 -38.30
C THR A 654 11.56 5.22 -36.81
N VAL A 655 10.40 5.48 -36.18
CA VAL A 655 10.31 5.64 -34.71
C VAL A 655 10.65 4.31 -34.05
N LEU A 656 11.62 4.31 -33.13
CA LEU A 656 12.02 3.12 -32.37
C LEU A 656 11.49 3.15 -30.94
N GLY A 657 11.26 4.33 -30.35
CA GLY A 657 10.75 4.44 -28.99
C GLY A 657 10.72 5.88 -28.51
N GLU A 658 10.13 6.07 -27.34
CA GLU A 658 10.02 7.37 -26.69
C GLU A 658 9.93 7.19 -25.17
N PHE A 659 10.22 8.27 -24.44
CA PHE A 659 9.77 8.43 -23.06
C PHE A 659 9.19 9.82 -22.88
N ASP A 660 8.27 9.95 -21.94
CA ASP A 660 7.61 11.19 -21.55
C ASP A 660 7.44 11.25 -20.03
N ASN A 661 7.28 12.45 -19.47
CA ASN A 661 7.06 12.70 -18.05
C ASN A 661 8.17 12.12 -17.15
N GLN A 662 9.43 12.18 -17.60
CA GLN A 662 10.58 11.75 -16.81
C GLN A 662 11.13 12.90 -15.96
N PHE A 663 10.72 12.92 -14.69
CA PHE A 663 11.13 13.93 -13.71
C PHE A 663 12.13 13.38 -12.69
N ASP A 664 12.60 14.27 -11.80
CA ASP A 664 13.39 13.94 -10.61
C ASP A 664 14.64 13.10 -10.88
N TRP A 665 15.41 13.48 -11.91
CA TRP A 665 16.68 12.83 -12.19
C TRP A 665 17.66 13.03 -11.04
N GLY A 666 18.16 11.91 -10.50
CA GLY A 666 19.26 11.91 -9.54
C GLY A 666 20.60 12.32 -10.18
N GLU A 667 21.56 12.73 -9.36
CA GLU A 667 22.90 13.06 -9.85
C GLU A 667 23.54 11.85 -10.53
N ALA A 668 23.94 12.01 -11.80
CA ALA A 668 24.49 10.95 -12.65
C ALA A 668 23.59 9.70 -12.78
N GLU A 669 22.27 9.83 -12.59
CA GLU A 669 21.32 8.74 -12.76
C GLU A 669 21.23 8.30 -14.23
N GLY A 670 21.37 6.99 -14.47
CA GLY A 670 21.11 6.38 -15.77
C GLY A 670 19.73 5.73 -15.82
N ARG A 671 18.91 6.08 -16.80
CA ARG A 671 17.63 5.41 -17.10
C ARG A 671 17.69 4.73 -18.46
N GLN A 672 17.07 3.55 -18.55
CA GLN A 672 16.97 2.75 -19.77
C GLN A 672 15.52 2.63 -20.21
N PHE A 673 15.28 2.77 -21.52
CA PHE A 673 13.98 2.70 -22.15
C PHE A 673 14.03 1.68 -23.29
N TYR A 674 13.02 0.81 -23.35
CA TYR A 674 12.94 -0.25 -24.37
C TYR A 674 12.35 0.27 -25.68
N THR A 675 12.84 -0.24 -26.80
CA THR A 675 12.29 0.09 -28.12
C THR A 675 11.03 -0.72 -28.42
N ASN A 676 10.30 -0.34 -29.47
CA ASN A 676 9.10 -1.00 -29.96
C ASN A 676 9.34 -2.36 -30.62
N GLY A 677 10.58 -2.86 -30.65
CA GLY A 677 10.91 -4.16 -31.21
C GLY A 677 10.69 -4.26 -32.73
N SER A 678 10.92 -3.19 -33.49
CA SER A 678 10.73 -3.16 -34.96
C SER A 678 11.41 -4.31 -35.72
N GLY A 679 12.45 -4.93 -35.15
CA GLY A 679 13.26 -5.98 -35.77
C GLY A 679 14.06 -5.50 -36.99
N GLN A 680 13.92 -4.23 -37.36
CA GLN A 680 14.66 -3.58 -38.42
C GLN A 680 16.05 -3.19 -37.93
N VAL A 681 16.99 -3.12 -38.87
CA VAL A 681 18.40 -2.94 -38.56
C VAL A 681 18.89 -1.64 -39.17
N PHE A 682 19.52 -0.82 -38.34
CA PHE A 682 19.89 0.55 -38.64
C PHE A 682 21.36 0.81 -38.32
N ASP A 683 21.98 1.72 -39.05
CA ASP A 683 23.31 2.30 -38.82
C ASP A 683 23.24 3.81 -38.49
N TRP A 684 22.06 4.42 -38.57
CA TRP A 684 21.81 5.78 -38.15
C TRP A 684 20.78 5.80 -37.03
N PHE A 685 21.12 6.46 -35.93
CA PHE A 685 20.23 6.65 -34.78
C PHE A 685 20.10 8.13 -34.49
N LYS A 686 18.87 8.60 -34.33
CA LYS A 686 18.55 10.00 -34.04
C LYS A 686 17.75 10.11 -32.76
N PHE A 687 18.30 10.82 -31.80
CA PHE A 687 17.66 11.19 -30.54
C PHE A 687 17.08 12.60 -30.70
N VAL A 688 15.79 12.76 -30.40
CA VAL A 688 15.09 14.04 -30.52
C VAL A 688 14.64 14.47 -29.13
N ILE A 689 15.29 15.50 -28.60
CA ILE A 689 14.98 16.07 -27.29
C ILE A 689 13.80 17.01 -27.46
N LYS A 690 12.69 16.70 -26.80
CA LYS A 690 11.44 17.48 -26.87
C LYS A 690 11.37 18.52 -25.76
N ARG A 691 11.71 18.12 -24.53
CA ARG A 691 11.58 18.94 -23.31
C ARG A 691 12.62 18.57 -22.25
N VAL A 692 12.88 19.50 -21.33
CA VAL A 692 13.76 19.32 -20.15
C VAL A 692 12.98 19.48 -18.84
N THR A 693 13.55 18.99 -17.73
CA THR A 693 12.90 18.99 -16.41
C THR A 693 12.80 20.34 -15.70
N SER A 694 13.31 21.43 -16.28
CA SER A 694 13.28 22.77 -15.66
C SER A 694 11.85 23.22 -15.37
N GLU A 695 11.57 23.65 -14.13
CA GLU A 695 10.26 24.20 -13.74
C GLU A 695 9.94 25.57 -14.39
N GLY A 696 10.89 26.18 -15.13
CA GLY A 696 10.70 27.44 -15.88
C GLY A 696 10.36 27.27 -17.37
N ASN A 697 10.34 28.37 -18.14
CA ASN A 697 9.92 28.38 -19.56
C ASN A 697 10.84 27.59 -20.50
N ALA A 698 12.17 27.70 -20.38
CA ALA A 698 13.15 26.98 -21.21
C ALA A 698 14.57 27.00 -20.58
N ASP A 699 15.34 25.91 -20.71
CA ASP A 699 16.74 25.81 -20.27
C ASP A 699 17.58 24.94 -21.22
N HIS A 700 18.90 24.88 -21.06
CA HIS A 700 19.77 24.00 -21.85
C HIS A 700 19.42 22.52 -21.60
N ALA A 701 19.49 21.69 -22.64
CA ALA A 701 19.40 20.25 -22.50
C ALA A 701 20.80 19.65 -22.31
N ASP A 702 21.00 19.06 -21.14
CA ASP A 702 22.29 18.59 -20.69
C ASP A 702 22.22 17.15 -20.17
N PHE A 703 23.15 16.32 -20.63
CA PHE A 703 23.30 14.95 -20.16
C PHE A 703 24.74 14.47 -20.36
N THR A 704 25.07 13.42 -19.63
CA THR A 704 26.40 12.80 -19.61
C THR A 704 26.56 11.83 -20.79
N GLU A 705 25.58 10.96 -21.02
CA GLU A 705 25.72 9.89 -22.01
C GLU A 705 24.37 9.53 -22.63
N LEU A 706 24.38 9.23 -23.92
CA LEU A 706 23.35 8.50 -24.64
C LEU A 706 23.87 7.11 -24.99
N GLN A 707 23.06 6.10 -24.71
CA GLN A 707 23.45 4.71 -24.79
C GLN A 707 22.55 3.98 -25.78
N LEU A 708 23.13 3.23 -26.71
CA LEU A 708 22.40 2.33 -27.61
C LEU A 708 22.65 0.89 -27.15
N PHE A 709 21.62 0.12 -26.86
CA PHE A 709 21.74 -1.28 -26.42
C PHE A 709 21.15 -2.24 -27.44
N THR A 710 21.93 -3.27 -27.79
CA THR A 710 21.53 -4.32 -28.73
C THR A 710 21.97 -5.70 -28.25
N THR A 711 21.20 -6.72 -28.57
CA THR A 711 21.55 -8.14 -28.44
C THR A 711 21.99 -8.75 -29.77
N ASN A 712 21.85 -8.01 -30.88
CA ASN A 712 22.07 -8.53 -32.22
C ASN A 712 22.78 -7.52 -33.13
N LEU A 713 24.08 -7.75 -33.32
CA LEU A 713 24.88 -7.10 -34.35
C LEU A 713 24.86 -7.94 -35.64
N ILE A 714 24.49 -7.32 -36.77
CA ILE A 714 24.38 -8.04 -38.05
C ILE A 714 25.74 -8.35 -38.67
N ASP A 715 25.88 -9.56 -39.22
CA ASP A 715 26.98 -9.96 -40.09
C ASP A 715 26.77 -9.46 -41.52
N LEU A 716 27.32 -8.29 -41.81
CA LEU A 716 27.19 -7.62 -43.12
C LEU A 716 27.85 -8.40 -44.27
N CYS A 717 28.78 -9.32 -43.99
CA CYS A 717 29.39 -10.16 -45.03
C CYS A 717 28.52 -11.37 -45.39
N ASN A 718 27.93 -12.03 -44.40
CA ASN A 718 27.05 -13.19 -44.63
C ASN A 718 25.67 -12.78 -45.15
N ASP A 719 25.20 -11.58 -44.82
CA ASP A 719 23.93 -11.04 -45.31
C ASP A 719 24.04 -10.46 -46.74
N GLY A 720 25.25 -10.40 -47.32
CA GLY A 720 25.49 -9.87 -48.67
C GLY A 720 25.22 -8.36 -48.82
N THR A 721 25.12 -7.64 -47.70
CA THR A 721 24.82 -6.19 -47.66
C THR A 721 26.08 -5.33 -47.53
N SER A 722 27.27 -5.95 -47.47
CA SER A 722 28.55 -5.24 -47.55
C SER A 722 28.72 -4.49 -48.87
N ASN A 723 29.38 -3.33 -48.82
CA ASN A 723 29.69 -2.51 -49.99
C ASN A 723 31.10 -2.81 -50.56
N CYS A 724 31.66 -3.99 -50.29
CA CYS A 724 32.97 -4.35 -50.80
C CYS A 724 33.00 -4.34 -52.33
N HIS A 725 34.09 -3.81 -52.89
CA HIS A 725 34.35 -3.86 -54.31
C HIS A 725 34.31 -5.32 -54.80
N GLY A 726 33.86 -5.58 -56.04
CA GLY A 726 33.74 -6.97 -56.57
C GLY A 726 35.05 -7.78 -56.57
N ASN A 727 36.19 -7.06 -56.56
CA ASN A 727 37.54 -7.62 -56.42
C ASN A 727 38.11 -7.54 -55.00
N ALA A 728 37.27 -7.39 -53.98
CA ALA A 728 37.65 -7.47 -52.57
C ALA A 728 36.99 -8.68 -51.89
N THR A 729 37.58 -9.09 -50.76
CA THR A 729 37.07 -10.10 -49.84
C THR A 729 36.50 -9.38 -48.62
N CYS A 730 35.25 -9.67 -48.27
CA CYS A 730 34.61 -9.18 -47.06
C CYS A 730 35.01 -10.07 -45.87
N MET A 731 35.44 -9.46 -44.77
CA MET A 731 35.67 -10.14 -43.49
C MET A 731 34.78 -9.50 -42.42
N ASN A 732 33.90 -10.29 -41.81
CA ASN A 732 33.02 -9.82 -40.74
C ASN A 732 33.82 -9.59 -39.45
N SER A 733 33.49 -8.53 -38.75
CA SER A 733 33.99 -8.19 -37.42
C SER A 733 32.83 -7.69 -36.58
N ALA A 734 32.24 -8.56 -35.75
CA ALA A 734 31.18 -8.29 -34.77
C ALA A 734 30.37 -7.00 -35.07
N GLY A 735 29.49 -7.08 -36.08
CA GLY A 735 28.58 -6.00 -36.51
C GLY A 735 29.06 -5.13 -37.67
N SER A 736 30.34 -5.20 -38.02
CA SER A 736 30.98 -4.41 -39.09
C SER A 736 31.70 -5.35 -40.07
N PHE A 737 32.31 -4.81 -41.12
CA PHE A 737 33.08 -5.58 -42.08
C PHE A 737 34.32 -4.82 -42.56
N THR A 738 35.35 -5.57 -42.93
CA THR A 738 36.53 -5.05 -43.61
C THR A 738 36.58 -5.60 -45.03
N CYS A 739 36.81 -4.73 -46.01
CA CYS A 739 37.04 -5.13 -47.39
C CYS A 739 38.52 -5.11 -47.72
N THR A 740 39.08 -6.25 -48.10
CA THR A 740 40.48 -6.34 -48.53
C THR A 740 40.54 -6.75 -49.98
N CYS A 741 41.22 -6.00 -50.84
CA CYS A 741 41.38 -6.38 -52.25
C CYS A 741 41.96 -7.81 -52.37
N LYS A 742 41.40 -8.60 -53.28
CA LYS A 742 41.86 -9.96 -53.60
C LYS A 742 43.29 -9.89 -54.13
N GLY A 743 44.04 -10.99 -53.97
CA GLY A 743 45.43 -11.08 -54.42
C GLY A 743 45.61 -10.66 -55.89
N GLY A 744 46.60 -9.80 -56.16
CA GLY A 744 46.83 -9.20 -57.48
C GLY A 744 46.08 -7.88 -57.72
N PHE A 745 45.35 -7.37 -56.74
CA PHE A 745 44.69 -6.07 -56.76
C PHE A 745 45.12 -5.19 -55.58
N PHE A 746 45.14 -3.87 -55.77
CA PHE A 746 45.44 -2.87 -54.75
C PHE A 746 44.41 -1.74 -54.77
N GLY A 747 44.08 -1.20 -53.60
CA GLY A 747 43.10 -0.14 -53.43
C GLY A 747 42.48 -0.17 -52.03
N ASP A 748 41.36 0.54 -51.85
CA ASP A 748 40.69 0.71 -50.56
C ASP A 748 39.70 -0.43 -50.22
N GLY A 749 39.52 -1.38 -51.14
CA GLY A 749 38.60 -2.51 -50.94
C GLY A 749 37.12 -2.19 -51.12
N ILE A 750 36.73 -0.91 -51.17
CA ILE A 750 35.33 -0.46 -51.23
C ILE A 750 35.05 0.19 -52.59
N SER A 751 35.74 1.29 -52.90
CA SER A 751 35.53 2.05 -54.14
C SER A 751 36.48 1.64 -55.25
N SER A 752 37.64 1.07 -54.91
CA SER A 752 38.68 0.69 -55.86
C SER A 752 39.43 -0.56 -55.42
N CYS A 753 39.47 -1.56 -56.30
CA CYS A 753 40.53 -2.58 -56.34
C CYS A 753 41.05 -2.66 -57.77
N ALA A 754 42.15 -1.97 -58.04
CA ALA A 754 42.80 -1.95 -59.33
C ALA A 754 43.85 -3.07 -59.44
N PRO A 755 44.01 -3.71 -60.61
CA PRO A 755 45.07 -4.70 -60.80
C PRO A 755 46.44 -4.11 -60.47
N MET A 756 47.25 -4.84 -59.70
CA MET A 756 48.64 -4.47 -59.47
C MET A 756 49.41 -4.61 -60.79
N MET A 757 50.02 -3.54 -61.28
CA MET A 757 50.94 -3.63 -62.42
C MET A 757 52.19 -4.39 -62.00
N GLN A 758 52.44 -5.53 -62.65
CA GLN A 758 53.71 -6.24 -62.52
C GLN A 758 54.79 -5.46 -63.29
N ILE A 759 55.83 -5.02 -62.57
CA ILE A 759 57.04 -4.41 -63.16
C ILE A 759 58.25 -5.29 -62.79
N PRO A 760 59.01 -5.78 -63.78
CA PRO A 760 58.80 -5.60 -65.22
C PRO A 760 57.59 -6.41 -65.74
N PRO A 761 56.92 -5.96 -66.82
CA PRO A 761 55.88 -6.72 -67.50
C PRO A 761 56.38 -8.10 -67.94
N SER A 762 55.47 -9.08 -68.01
CA SER A 762 55.79 -10.50 -68.25
C SER A 762 56.41 -10.83 -69.61
N ASP A 763 56.52 -9.84 -70.50
CA ASP A 763 57.07 -9.93 -71.85
C ASP A 763 58.53 -9.40 -71.96
N ILE A 764 59.16 -8.97 -70.86
CA ILE A 764 60.61 -8.73 -70.85
C ILE A 764 61.35 -10.07 -71.04
N GLY A 765 61.94 -10.24 -72.23
CA GLY A 765 62.85 -11.33 -72.56
C GLY A 765 62.32 -12.41 -73.52
N GLN A 766 61.10 -12.29 -74.06
CA GLN A 766 60.67 -13.20 -75.14
C GLN A 766 61.14 -12.69 -76.50
N SER A 767 62.24 -13.25 -77.01
CA SER A 767 62.68 -13.04 -78.40
C SER A 767 61.66 -13.65 -79.37
N PHE A 768 61.18 -12.86 -80.32
CA PHE A 768 60.55 -13.38 -81.53
C PHE A 768 61.63 -14.06 -82.40
N SER A 769 61.38 -15.33 -82.75
CA SER A 769 62.18 -16.26 -83.59
C SER A 769 63.60 -16.59 -83.14
#